data_AF-A0A078AJQ9-F1
#
_entry.id   AF-A0A078AJQ9-F1
#
_cell.length_a   1.000
_cell.length_b   1.000
_cell.length_c   1.000
_cell.angle_alpha   90.00
_cell.angle_beta   90.00
_cell.angle_gamma   90.00
#
_symmetry.space_group_name_H-M   'P 1'
#
loop_
_entity.id
_entity.type
_entity.pdbx_description
1 polymer ?
#
loop_
_entity_poly.entity_id
_entity_poly.type
_entity_poly.pdbx_seq_one_letter_code
_entity_poly.pdbx_strand_id
1 'polypeptide(L)'
;MTLALSYLLRKKIKISKIRANRGKGGGLGNQHLTGVQLQLLKFLAKFLDQFIASMSSKGEYQKTPGSTHLVAQMLLPCLIFQNEKALNFYIKGGTLVGMSPTCHSYERVLIPTLKMFNIQTTYEVINHGLFPDLVGQIKFQLQSSQEQLTNIQFINRGELKSIDIFVSSTAGPLLSYYEDDCKNQILNGLAELVGSVPININEIDLPINTPKYSKAQTLLITAVLNFENPTCLSASILVEKSNLKKQDHVQVLLQEIKELIQNNLLTTDEYHTDQLMIFMALAKGKSSIICKELSLHSQTMIELLKMFFGDRIQLEVNEITKDTQKAFQLDIDGVEKILNEFAVRLNKSRTQLQEVCNQVETLKKESNKLQRQLDEANQEKAQAERLQEELKHKYINTKVCNEEESEKHQQEQNELNNLRKLKRKLVKEKELAEKDCEKLSNELQQHIHDRKELESLAKRLSEQLEQVQGEKQGLMDEYTNNQQTINDYNIELKELKDELESMKNVIAHTFEDELKTANSMNVASVMEVTTIIFCLRMMSVDLNPPQEHYLKNISYMVDQNIEIQKMLAKVSQRTIQIIQFQQVGNFIIKVEQQELIKILKTQIERQLDRELQPLIQAQNIRLREPSGAVLKSINRSIKLPDESFTYGKSLRPSTPIKDVVCNFYADVAEQQMLSRYQYLRQQSRSGTRLSCFERHTKASALAKDHIENQGKNESIITRDTRTLFKMKKFQNVAPRTNTNMGKRANLNRSALE
;
A
#
# COMPACT_ATOMS: atom_id res chain seq x y z
N MET A 1 -0.48 52.58 16.93
CA MET A 1 -0.77 53.75 16.05
C MET A 1 -0.15 53.65 14.66
N THR A 2 1.18 53.67 14.48
CA THR A 2 1.88 53.72 13.17
C THR A 2 1.31 52.80 12.07
N LEU A 3 1.01 51.53 12.40
CA LEU A 3 0.40 50.57 11.48
C LEU A 3 -1.00 51.00 11.00
N ALA A 4 -1.84 51.52 11.90
CA ALA A 4 -3.19 51.98 11.58
C ALA A 4 -3.18 53.19 10.64
N LEU A 5 -2.31 54.18 10.92
CA LEU A 5 -2.11 55.34 10.05
C LEU A 5 -1.57 54.94 8.67
N SER A 6 -0.61 54.01 8.60
CA SER A 6 -0.11 53.45 7.34
C SER A 6 -1.19 52.78 6.50
N TYR A 7 -2.13 52.09 7.15
CA TYR A 7 -3.26 51.44 6.49
C TYR A 7 -4.31 52.44 5.99
N LEU A 8 -4.79 53.35 6.86
CA LEU A 8 -5.77 54.40 6.53
C LEU A 8 -5.27 55.31 5.40
N LEU A 9 -4.00 55.71 5.46
CA LEU A 9 -3.42 56.64 4.49
C LEU A 9 -2.77 55.93 3.29
N ARG A 10 -2.79 54.59 3.28
CA ARG A 10 -2.09 53.71 2.32
C ARG A 10 -0.60 54.03 2.11
N LYS A 11 0.03 54.78 3.04
CA LYS A 11 1.45 55.12 3.03
C LYS A 11 2.27 53.87 3.43
N LYS A 12 3.10 53.37 2.51
CA LYS A 12 4.07 52.28 2.80
C LYS A 12 5.04 52.73 3.90
N ILE A 13 5.31 51.86 4.88
CA ILE A 13 6.27 52.12 5.97
C ILE A 13 7.32 51.03 6.08
N LYS A 14 8.49 51.39 6.64
CA LYS A 14 9.58 50.47 6.97
C LYS A 14 10.07 50.74 8.39
N ILE A 15 9.50 50.02 9.36
CA ILE A 15 9.97 50.08 10.75
C ILE A 15 11.21 49.18 10.88
N SER A 16 12.30 49.71 11.45
CA SER A 16 13.55 48.98 11.68
C SER A 16 13.99 49.05 13.14
N LYS A 17 15.03 48.30 13.53
CA LYS A 17 15.59 48.25 14.90
C LYS A 17 14.57 47.94 16.02
N ILE A 18 13.43 47.31 15.69
CA ILE A 18 12.34 47.01 16.65
C ILE A 18 12.90 46.21 17.84
N ARG A 19 12.84 46.79 19.05
CA ARG A 19 13.37 46.20 20.29
C ARG A 19 14.85 45.76 20.23
N ALA A 20 15.66 46.28 19.30
CA ALA A 20 17.01 45.79 19.04
C ALA A 20 17.92 45.72 20.28
N ASN A 21 17.79 46.68 21.20
CA ASN A 21 18.62 46.78 22.40
C ASN A 21 18.16 45.87 23.57
N ARG A 22 17.17 44.98 23.38
CA ARG A 22 16.75 44.04 24.44
C ARG A 22 17.58 42.75 24.40
N GLY A 23 18.29 42.45 25.50
CA GLY A 23 19.25 41.33 25.60
C GLY A 23 18.72 39.90 25.45
N LYS A 24 17.42 39.69 25.16
CA LYS A 24 16.84 38.39 24.76
C LYS A 24 16.55 38.31 23.25
N GLY A 25 17.16 39.20 22.46
CA GLY A 25 16.87 39.40 21.05
C GLY A 25 15.82 40.49 20.80
N GLY A 26 16.05 41.28 19.75
CA GLY A 26 15.06 42.21 19.20
C GLY A 26 14.00 41.50 18.35
N GLY A 27 13.08 42.29 17.79
CA GLY A 27 11.97 41.81 16.96
C GLY A 27 10.61 42.29 17.43
N LEU A 28 9.56 41.87 16.70
CA LEU A 28 8.16 42.11 17.07
C LEU A 28 7.83 41.33 18.34
N GLY A 29 7.12 41.95 19.30
CA GLY A 29 6.45 41.22 20.37
C GLY A 29 5.14 40.61 19.88
N ASN A 30 4.61 39.60 20.57
CA ASN A 30 3.41 38.86 20.15
C ASN A 30 2.23 39.80 19.81
N GLN A 31 1.98 40.83 20.64
CA GLN A 31 0.93 41.82 20.39
C GLN A 31 1.15 42.59 19.07
N HIS A 32 2.40 42.92 18.72
CA HIS A 32 2.74 43.58 17.45
C HIS A 32 2.61 42.62 16.26
N LEU A 33 3.04 41.37 16.44
CA LEU A 33 2.96 40.32 15.42
C LEU A 33 1.49 40.01 15.10
N THR A 34 0.63 39.87 16.12
CA THR A 34 -0.81 39.77 15.95
C THR A 34 -1.39 41.02 15.30
N GLY A 35 -0.96 42.24 15.67
CA GLY A 35 -1.37 43.47 14.97
C GLY A 35 -1.07 43.46 13.47
N VAL A 36 0.14 43.04 13.08
CA VAL A 36 0.54 42.89 11.66
C VAL A 36 -0.26 41.79 10.97
N GLN A 37 -0.42 40.62 11.60
CA GLN A 37 -1.24 39.52 11.07
C GLN A 37 -2.71 39.92 10.91
N LEU A 38 -3.26 40.73 11.83
CA LEU A 38 -4.64 41.20 11.76
C LEU A 38 -4.84 42.30 10.71
N GLN A 39 -3.83 43.09 10.38
CA GLN A 39 -3.90 43.95 9.19
C GLN A 39 -3.86 43.15 7.88
N LEU A 40 -3.06 42.08 7.81
CA LEU A 40 -3.08 41.13 6.69
C LEU A 40 -4.43 40.40 6.58
N LEU A 41 -4.95 39.89 7.69
CA LEU A 41 -6.28 39.23 7.75
C LEU A 41 -7.43 40.21 7.50
N LYS A 42 -7.28 41.51 7.76
CA LYS A 42 -8.28 42.54 7.40
C LYS A 42 -8.37 42.82 5.90
N PHE A 43 -7.42 42.36 5.09
CA PHE A 43 -7.64 42.27 3.65
C PHE A 43 -8.70 41.21 3.28
N LEU A 44 -8.85 40.18 4.13
CA LEU A 44 -9.78 39.05 3.96
C LEU A 44 -11.08 39.18 4.77
N ALA A 45 -11.10 39.98 5.85
CA ALA A 45 -12.30 40.29 6.65
C ALA A 45 -13.45 40.93 5.85
N LYS A 46 -13.16 41.34 4.62
CA LYS A 46 -14.06 41.96 3.63
C LYS A 46 -15.29 41.13 3.21
N PHE A 47 -15.38 39.88 3.68
CA PHE A 47 -16.43 38.92 3.36
C PHE A 47 -17.13 38.33 4.60
N LEU A 48 -16.96 38.94 5.77
CA LEU A 48 -17.45 38.39 7.04
C LEU A 48 -18.24 39.43 7.85
N ASP A 49 -19.52 39.16 8.12
CA ASP A 49 -20.35 39.95 9.04
C ASP A 49 -19.89 39.84 10.52
N GLN A 50 -18.97 38.90 10.80
CA GLN A 50 -18.33 38.68 12.10
C GLN A 50 -16.81 38.44 11.94
N PHE A 51 -15.97 39.27 12.57
CA PHE A 51 -14.51 39.10 12.56
C PHE A 51 -13.97 38.68 13.93
N ILE A 52 -13.25 37.57 14.03
CA ILE A 52 -12.62 37.11 15.28
C ILE A 52 -11.10 37.26 15.20
N ALA A 53 -10.56 38.25 15.91
CA ALA A 53 -9.14 38.41 16.15
C ALA A 53 -8.68 37.48 17.29
N SER A 54 -7.87 36.47 17.00
CA SER A 54 -7.25 35.62 18.03
C SER A 54 -5.79 36.02 18.27
N MET A 55 -5.42 36.25 19.52
CA MET A 55 -4.00 36.31 19.94
C MET A 55 -3.40 34.93 20.23
N SER A 56 -4.23 33.88 20.26
CA SER A 56 -3.78 32.49 20.37
C SER A 56 -3.40 31.94 19.01
N SER A 57 -2.10 31.69 18.83
CA SER A 57 -1.51 30.95 17.73
C SER A 57 -1.54 29.45 18.05
N LYS A 58 -2.04 28.61 17.13
CA LYS A 58 -1.90 27.15 17.26
C LYS A 58 -0.42 26.74 17.21
N GLY A 59 0.17 26.58 18.39
CA GLY A 59 1.58 26.24 18.60
C GLY A 59 1.86 26.16 20.10
N GLU A 60 2.73 25.25 20.51
CA GLU A 60 2.94 24.92 21.92
C GLU A 60 3.61 26.08 22.70
N TYR A 61 3.29 26.18 23.99
CA TYR A 61 3.84 27.15 24.94
C TYR A 61 3.61 28.65 24.64
N GLN A 62 2.34 29.08 24.55
CA GLN A 62 2.01 30.46 24.93
C GLN A 62 2.04 30.61 26.47
N LYS A 63 2.81 31.58 26.97
CA LYS A 63 2.98 31.83 28.43
C LYS A 63 2.14 32.98 29.01
N THR A 64 1.46 33.76 28.17
CA THR A 64 0.70 34.94 28.61
C THR A 64 -0.28 35.39 27.51
N PRO A 65 -1.55 35.73 27.84
CA PRO A 65 -2.44 36.43 26.91
C PRO A 65 -1.99 37.88 26.68
N GLY A 66 -2.08 38.38 25.44
CA GLY A 66 -1.82 39.80 25.13
C GLY A 66 -3.06 40.67 25.33
N SER A 67 -2.89 41.96 25.63
CA SER A 67 -4.02 42.88 25.85
C SER A 67 -4.94 42.98 24.63
N THR A 68 -6.23 42.73 24.83
CA THR A 68 -7.26 42.91 23.80
C THR A 68 -7.44 44.39 23.44
N HIS A 69 -7.25 45.29 24.40
CA HIS A 69 -7.50 46.72 24.28
C HIS A 69 -6.41 47.42 23.46
N LEU A 70 -5.14 47.03 23.60
CA LEU A 70 -4.06 47.51 22.72
C LEU A 70 -4.24 47.05 21.26
N VAL A 71 -4.86 45.88 21.05
CA VAL A 71 -5.27 45.46 19.69
C VAL A 71 -6.47 46.30 19.23
N ALA A 72 -7.49 46.52 20.08
CA ALA A 72 -8.63 47.37 19.75
C ALA A 72 -8.22 48.80 19.35
N GLN A 73 -7.32 49.45 20.08
CA GLN A 73 -6.77 50.77 19.78
C GLN A 73 -6.14 50.88 18.38
N MET A 74 -5.56 49.77 17.88
CA MET A 74 -5.04 49.70 16.51
C MET A 74 -6.14 49.39 15.48
N LEU A 75 -7.09 48.52 15.83
CA LEU A 75 -8.10 48.01 14.90
C LEU A 75 -9.28 48.97 14.70
N LEU A 76 -9.70 49.71 15.72
CA LEU A 76 -10.92 50.52 15.76
C LEU A 76 -10.86 51.73 14.81
N PRO A 77 -9.80 52.58 14.80
CA PRO A 77 -9.66 53.65 13.81
C PRO A 77 -9.67 53.14 12.36
N CYS A 78 -9.23 51.89 12.13
CA CYS A 78 -9.24 51.28 10.81
C CYS A 78 -10.62 50.81 10.35
N LEU A 79 -11.57 50.54 11.25
CA LEU A 79 -12.86 49.88 10.95
C LEU A 79 -14.04 50.83 10.77
N ILE A 80 -14.03 51.97 11.44
CA ILE A 80 -15.14 52.94 11.44
C ILE A 80 -15.55 53.31 10.00
N PHE A 81 -14.57 53.50 9.11
CA PHE A 81 -14.76 53.92 7.72
C PHE A 81 -14.90 52.77 6.71
N GLN A 82 -15.32 51.56 7.12
CA GLN A 82 -15.37 50.38 6.24
C GLN A 82 -16.78 49.87 5.91
N ASN A 83 -17.81 50.47 6.49
CA ASN A 83 -19.05 49.77 6.80
C ASN A 83 -20.29 50.35 6.10
N GLU A 84 -20.73 49.68 5.02
CA GLU A 84 -22.10 49.80 4.48
C GLU A 84 -23.15 49.05 5.32
N LYS A 85 -22.69 48.17 6.22
CA LYS A 85 -23.51 47.38 7.15
C LYS A 85 -22.86 47.36 8.53
N ALA A 86 -23.65 47.14 9.58
CA ALA A 86 -23.11 47.01 10.93
C ALA A 86 -22.13 45.82 11.03
N LEU A 87 -20.96 46.05 11.61
CA LEU A 87 -19.87 45.09 11.74
C LEU A 87 -19.71 44.66 13.19
N ASN A 88 -19.83 43.36 13.45
CA ASN A 88 -19.48 42.76 14.72
C ASN A 88 -18.01 42.29 14.66
N PHE A 89 -17.18 42.71 15.61
CA PHE A 89 -15.84 42.14 15.74
C PHE A 89 -15.48 41.80 17.18
N TYR A 90 -14.72 40.73 17.32
CA TYR A 90 -14.35 40.11 18.59
C TYR A 90 -12.83 40.05 18.69
N ILE A 91 -12.26 40.28 19.87
CA ILE A 91 -10.83 40.15 20.13
C ILE A 91 -10.61 39.21 21.32
N LYS A 92 -9.87 38.12 21.12
CA LYS A 92 -9.53 37.13 22.15
C LYS A 92 -8.11 37.34 22.68
N GLY A 93 -7.98 37.54 23.99
CA GLY A 93 -6.73 37.90 24.67
C GLY A 93 -6.95 38.15 26.16
N GLY A 94 -6.14 39.02 26.77
CA GLY A 94 -6.33 39.47 28.14
C GLY A 94 -7.08 40.80 28.18
N THR A 95 -8.11 40.88 29.02
CA THR A 95 -8.96 42.07 29.22
C THR A 95 -8.56 42.88 30.45
N LEU A 96 -7.93 42.22 31.43
CA LEU A 96 -7.34 42.83 32.63
C LEU A 96 -5.85 42.44 32.67
N VAL A 97 -5.00 43.29 32.08
CA VAL A 97 -3.55 43.07 31.97
C VAL A 97 -2.83 44.39 32.26
N GLY A 98 -1.86 44.36 33.17
CA GLY A 98 -1.08 45.53 33.56
C GLY A 98 -0.36 46.20 32.37
N MET A 99 -0.16 47.52 32.47
CA MET A 99 0.42 48.35 31.40
C MET A 99 -0.38 48.30 30.09
N SER A 100 -1.72 48.24 30.19
CA SER A 100 -2.64 48.39 29.07
C SER A 100 -3.99 48.99 29.51
N PRO A 101 -4.78 49.61 28.62
CA PRO A 101 -6.08 50.18 28.98
C PRO A 101 -7.04 49.12 29.54
N THR A 102 -7.85 49.52 30.52
CA THR A 102 -8.77 48.63 31.25
C THR A 102 -10.12 48.52 30.55
N CYS A 103 -10.92 47.49 30.89
CA CYS A 103 -12.29 47.38 30.39
C CYS A 103 -13.17 48.56 30.81
N HIS A 104 -13.02 49.08 32.03
CA HIS A 104 -13.76 50.24 32.52
C HIS A 104 -13.38 51.53 31.79
N SER A 105 -12.09 51.79 31.54
CA SER A 105 -11.63 52.93 30.70
C SER A 105 -12.30 52.88 29.32
N TYR A 106 -12.36 51.70 28.69
CA TYR A 106 -13.02 51.56 27.39
C TYR A 106 -14.53 51.80 27.47
N GLU A 107 -15.21 51.10 28.37
CA GLU A 107 -16.68 51.09 28.46
C GLU A 107 -17.27 52.42 28.95
N ARG A 108 -16.61 53.06 29.92
CA ARG A 108 -17.13 54.21 30.68
C ARG A 108 -16.51 55.55 30.29
N VAL A 109 -15.37 55.55 29.57
CA VAL A 109 -14.74 56.79 29.08
C VAL A 109 -14.63 56.79 27.56
N LEU A 110 -13.82 55.91 26.96
CA LEU A 110 -13.56 55.95 25.52
C LEU A 110 -14.83 55.78 24.68
N ILE A 111 -15.69 54.80 24.97
CA ILE A 111 -16.89 54.49 24.18
C ILE A 111 -17.92 55.63 24.22
N PRO A 112 -18.24 56.25 25.37
CA PRO A 112 -18.99 57.50 25.43
C PRO A 112 -18.37 58.62 24.58
N THR A 113 -17.06 58.85 24.68
CA THR A 113 -16.38 59.91 23.90
C THR A 113 -16.39 59.63 22.40
N LEU A 114 -16.23 58.39 21.97
CA LEU A 114 -16.34 58.01 20.56
C LEU A 114 -17.71 58.37 19.99
N LYS A 115 -18.81 58.22 20.76
CA LYS A 115 -20.14 58.68 20.33
C LYS A 115 -20.21 60.20 20.10
N MET A 116 -19.36 61.00 20.75
CA MET A 116 -19.26 62.46 20.54
C MET A 116 -18.50 62.81 19.25
N PHE A 117 -17.64 61.92 18.74
CA PHE A 117 -17.13 61.94 17.37
C PHE A 117 -18.16 61.42 16.34
N ASN A 118 -19.44 61.27 16.74
CA ASN A 118 -20.53 60.61 15.99
C ASN A 118 -20.33 59.08 15.79
N ILE A 119 -19.42 58.44 16.55
CA ILE A 119 -19.11 57.01 16.36
C ILE A 119 -20.11 56.14 17.11
N GLN A 120 -21.11 55.67 16.36
CA GLN A 120 -22.08 54.68 16.81
C GLN A 120 -21.44 53.29 16.98
N THR A 121 -20.86 53.06 18.17
CA THR A 121 -20.27 51.79 18.59
C THR A 121 -20.85 51.32 19.92
N THR A 122 -21.05 50.00 20.06
CA THR A 122 -21.17 49.33 21.36
C THR A 122 -19.88 48.59 21.68
N TYR A 123 -19.69 48.27 22.96
CA TYR A 123 -18.58 47.50 23.51
C TYR A 123 -19.13 46.58 24.61
N GLU A 124 -18.60 45.36 24.70
CA GLU A 124 -19.07 44.33 25.61
C GLU A 124 -17.90 43.38 25.95
N VAL A 125 -17.72 43.06 27.24
CA VAL A 125 -16.85 41.97 27.68
C VAL A 125 -17.69 40.69 27.73
N ILE A 126 -17.39 39.73 26.87
CA ILE A 126 -18.09 38.42 26.86
C ILE A 126 -17.56 37.53 27.99
N ASN A 127 -16.24 37.53 28.17
CA ASN A 127 -15.58 36.91 29.32
C ASN A 127 -14.23 37.59 29.59
N HIS A 128 -13.86 37.70 30.86
CA HIS A 128 -12.60 38.31 31.26
C HIS A 128 -11.39 37.43 30.93
N GLY A 129 -10.31 38.08 30.50
CA GLY A 129 -9.02 37.46 30.24
C GLY A 129 -7.98 38.00 31.21
N LEU A 130 -7.45 37.12 32.06
CA LEU A 130 -6.68 37.48 33.25
C LEU A 130 -5.29 36.85 33.20
N PHE A 131 -4.29 37.57 33.68
CA PHE A 131 -2.94 37.03 33.85
C PHE A 131 -2.92 35.95 34.97
N PRO A 132 -2.28 34.78 34.78
CA PRO A 132 -1.44 34.38 33.64
C PRO A 132 -2.13 33.53 32.57
N ASP A 133 -3.26 32.90 32.89
CA ASP A 133 -3.75 31.67 32.24
C ASP A 133 -5.14 31.78 31.59
N LEU A 134 -5.89 32.87 31.78
CA LEU A 134 -7.24 33.03 31.23
C LEU A 134 -7.27 33.90 29.96
N VAL A 135 -7.83 33.33 28.89
CA VAL A 135 -8.09 34.05 27.63
C VAL A 135 -9.57 34.48 27.60
N GLY A 136 -9.77 35.79 27.68
CA GLY A 136 -11.05 36.47 27.55
C GLY A 136 -11.38 36.84 26.11
N GLN A 137 -12.55 37.45 25.94
CA GLN A 137 -13.07 37.92 24.67
C GLN A 137 -13.85 39.22 24.88
N ILE A 138 -13.42 40.28 24.19
CA ILE A 138 -14.23 41.51 24.03
C ILE A 138 -14.91 41.51 22.67
N LYS A 139 -16.04 42.21 22.59
CA LYS A 139 -16.89 42.39 21.42
C LYS A 139 -17.13 43.88 21.20
N PHE A 140 -17.05 44.31 19.95
CA PHE A 140 -17.51 45.61 19.50
C PHE A 140 -18.57 45.40 18.42
N GLN A 141 -19.56 46.30 18.38
CA GLN A 141 -20.51 46.38 17.28
C GLN A 141 -20.48 47.80 16.73
N LEU A 142 -19.89 47.98 15.56
CA LEU A 142 -19.90 49.24 14.82
C LEU A 142 -21.17 49.26 13.97
N GLN A 143 -21.95 50.33 14.05
CA GLN A 143 -23.08 50.51 13.13
C GLN A 143 -22.59 50.95 11.73
N SER A 144 -23.51 50.94 10.77
CA SER A 144 -23.25 51.42 9.40
C SER A 144 -23.19 52.95 9.34
N SER A 145 -22.71 53.50 8.22
CA SER A 145 -22.92 54.90 7.83
C SER A 145 -22.27 55.96 8.74
N GLN A 146 -20.95 56.06 8.69
CA GLN A 146 -20.21 57.28 9.06
C GLN A 146 -19.32 57.71 7.90
N GLU A 147 -19.81 58.66 7.10
CA GLU A 147 -19.00 59.34 6.07
C GLU A 147 -18.01 60.31 6.72
N GLN A 148 -18.39 60.93 7.85
CA GLN A 148 -17.62 62.00 8.51
C GLN A 148 -17.70 61.83 10.04
N LEU A 149 -16.59 62.11 10.73
CA LEU A 149 -16.54 62.24 12.19
C LEU A 149 -16.70 63.71 12.58
N THR A 150 -17.45 63.98 13.65
CA THR A 150 -17.54 65.32 14.26
C THR A 150 -16.30 65.64 15.10
N ASN A 151 -15.96 66.92 15.18
CA ASN A 151 -14.94 67.40 16.11
C ASN A 151 -15.44 67.40 17.57
N ILE A 152 -14.50 67.38 18.52
CA ILE A 152 -14.79 67.51 19.96
C ILE A 152 -14.20 68.81 20.51
N GLN A 153 -14.85 69.38 21.53
CA GLN A 153 -14.49 70.68 22.12
C GLN A 153 -14.51 70.59 23.64
N PHE A 154 -13.47 70.00 24.22
CA PHE A 154 -13.29 69.85 25.66
C PHE A 154 -12.32 70.95 26.15
N ILE A 155 -12.84 72.18 26.26
CA ILE A 155 -12.07 73.36 26.72
C ILE A 155 -12.44 73.78 28.16
N ASN A 156 -13.63 73.40 28.64
CA ASN A 156 -14.08 73.69 30.00
C ASN A 156 -14.88 72.49 30.54
N ARG A 157 -14.48 71.97 31.71
CA ARG A 157 -15.20 70.87 32.38
C ARG A 157 -16.44 71.31 33.15
N GLY A 158 -16.50 72.55 33.63
CA GLY A 158 -17.53 73.00 34.58
C GLY A 158 -17.34 72.35 35.97
N GLU A 159 -18.42 72.28 36.76
CA GLU A 159 -18.37 71.71 38.12
C GLU A 159 -18.39 70.18 38.14
N LEU A 160 -17.85 69.56 39.20
CA LEU A 160 -17.85 68.11 39.39
C LEU A 160 -19.21 67.64 39.94
N LYS A 161 -19.92 66.79 39.20
CA LYS A 161 -21.29 66.33 39.51
C LYS A 161 -21.33 64.99 40.26
N SER A 162 -20.47 64.03 39.94
CA SER A 162 -20.29 62.79 40.72
C SER A 162 -18.91 62.16 40.49
N ILE A 163 -18.54 61.21 41.35
CA ILE A 163 -17.48 60.23 41.07
C ILE A 163 -18.10 58.84 41.06
N ASP A 164 -18.00 58.16 39.93
CA ASP A 164 -18.49 56.80 39.77
C ASP A 164 -17.31 55.81 39.83
N ILE A 165 -17.35 54.89 40.80
CA ILE A 165 -16.30 53.90 41.05
C ILE A 165 -16.76 52.54 40.53
N PHE A 166 -16.06 52.00 39.54
CA PHE A 166 -16.34 50.70 38.93
C PHE A 166 -15.35 49.65 39.41
N VAL A 167 -15.86 48.57 40.00
CA VAL A 167 -15.06 47.50 40.63
C VAL A 167 -15.40 46.13 40.04
N SER A 168 -14.36 45.39 39.66
CA SER A 168 -14.42 43.98 39.23
C SER A 168 -13.25 43.22 39.82
N SER A 169 -13.50 42.05 40.44
CA SER A 169 -12.49 41.32 41.21
C SER A 169 -12.65 39.81 41.11
N THR A 170 -11.56 39.05 41.07
CA THR A 170 -11.59 37.58 41.18
C THR A 170 -11.89 37.12 42.60
N ALA A 171 -12.66 36.04 42.74
CA ALA A 171 -12.90 35.40 44.03
C ALA A 171 -11.59 35.00 44.75
N GLY A 172 -11.59 35.15 46.08
CA GLY A 172 -10.45 34.86 46.96
C GLY A 172 -9.82 36.11 47.57
N PRO A 173 -8.52 36.10 47.93
CA PRO A 173 -7.92 37.12 48.81
C PRO A 173 -7.98 38.58 48.31
N LEU A 174 -8.12 38.82 47.01
CA LEU A 174 -8.27 40.18 46.46
C LEU A 174 -9.71 40.71 46.51
N LEU A 175 -10.69 39.83 46.72
CA LEU A 175 -12.06 40.25 47.02
C LEU A 175 -12.16 40.67 48.49
N SER A 176 -11.67 39.84 49.43
CA SER A 176 -11.64 40.19 50.86
C SER A 176 -10.82 41.46 51.13
N TYR A 177 -9.64 41.61 50.51
CA TYR A 177 -8.86 42.86 50.60
C TYR A 177 -9.62 44.11 50.09
N TYR A 178 -10.53 43.95 49.13
CA TYR A 178 -11.40 45.03 48.70
C TYR A 178 -12.55 45.29 49.70
N GLU A 179 -13.24 44.24 50.14
CA GLU A 179 -14.42 44.31 51.02
C GLU A 179 -14.07 44.77 52.45
N ASP A 180 -13.02 44.20 53.05
CA ASP A 180 -12.60 44.45 54.43
C ASP A 180 -11.94 45.84 54.60
N ASP A 181 -11.15 46.26 53.60
CA ASP A 181 -10.18 47.36 53.75
C ASP A 181 -10.33 48.45 52.67
N CYS A 182 -10.08 48.13 51.39
CA CYS A 182 -10.00 49.16 50.33
C CYS A 182 -11.30 49.97 50.18
N LYS A 183 -12.47 49.31 50.22
CA LYS A 183 -13.78 49.95 49.97
C LYS A 183 -14.02 51.11 50.95
N ASN A 184 -13.69 50.89 52.23
CA ASN A 184 -13.85 51.89 53.28
C ASN A 184 -12.79 53.00 53.18
N GLN A 185 -11.52 52.64 52.92
CA GLN A 185 -10.46 53.63 52.75
C GLN A 185 -10.71 54.55 51.53
N ILE A 186 -11.17 54.00 50.41
CA ILE A 186 -11.49 54.77 49.19
C ILE A 186 -12.68 55.71 49.44
N LEU A 187 -13.74 55.23 50.10
CA LEU A 187 -14.89 56.07 50.44
C LEU A 187 -14.50 57.24 51.35
N ASN A 188 -13.76 56.97 52.42
CA ASN A 188 -13.32 58.01 53.36
C ASN A 188 -12.38 59.02 52.68
N GLY A 189 -11.37 58.53 51.95
CA GLY A 189 -10.42 59.39 51.24
C GLY A 189 -11.07 60.25 50.15
N LEU A 190 -12.12 59.77 49.49
CA LEU A 190 -12.89 60.58 48.54
C LEU A 190 -13.84 61.57 49.23
N ALA A 191 -14.47 61.20 50.34
CA ALA A 191 -15.25 62.15 51.14
C ALA A 191 -14.38 63.31 51.66
N GLU A 192 -13.14 63.02 52.11
CA GLU A 192 -12.16 64.03 52.51
C GLU A 192 -11.68 64.91 51.33
N LEU A 193 -11.47 64.33 50.14
CA LEU A 193 -10.97 65.06 48.97
C LEU A 193 -12.04 65.93 48.27
N VAL A 194 -13.31 65.55 48.35
CA VAL A 194 -14.36 66.08 47.46
C VAL A 194 -15.62 66.56 48.20
N GLY A 195 -15.72 66.33 49.52
CA GLY A 195 -16.75 66.89 50.38
C GLY A 195 -18.16 66.39 50.05
N SER A 196 -19.01 67.28 49.52
CA SER A 196 -20.44 67.02 49.28
C SER A 196 -20.78 66.46 47.90
N VAL A 197 -19.79 66.18 47.05
CA VAL A 197 -20.02 65.53 45.74
C VAL A 197 -20.43 64.07 45.94
N PRO A 198 -21.50 63.58 45.27
CA PRO A 198 -21.93 62.19 45.41
C PRO A 198 -20.91 61.20 44.83
N ILE A 199 -20.65 60.13 45.59
CA ILE A 199 -19.73 59.05 45.23
C ILE A 199 -20.55 57.77 45.05
N ASN A 200 -20.56 57.22 43.84
CA ASN A 200 -21.36 56.04 43.48
C ASN A 200 -20.46 54.80 43.32
N ILE A 201 -20.66 53.75 44.11
CA ILE A 201 -19.95 52.47 43.92
C ILE A 201 -20.78 51.53 43.04
N ASN A 202 -20.17 51.02 41.98
CA ASN A 202 -20.74 50.11 41.00
C ASN A 202 -19.89 48.82 40.95
N GLU A 203 -20.36 47.79 41.65
CA GLU A 203 -19.72 46.47 41.71
C GLU A 203 -20.28 45.61 40.57
N ILE A 204 -19.51 45.45 39.48
CA ILE A 204 -19.98 44.84 38.23
C ILE A 204 -19.72 43.33 38.24
N ASP A 205 -18.44 42.93 38.24
CA ASP A 205 -18.04 41.53 38.28
C ASP A 205 -17.42 41.20 39.64
N LEU A 206 -18.29 41.07 40.65
CA LEU A 206 -17.89 40.81 42.03
C LEU A 206 -18.54 39.51 42.56
N PRO A 207 -17.92 38.33 42.35
CA PRO A 207 -16.64 38.07 41.68
C PRO A 207 -16.75 37.76 40.16
N ILE A 208 -15.68 38.09 39.42
CA ILE A 208 -15.39 37.54 38.09
C ILE A 208 -15.38 36.01 38.17
N ASN A 209 -16.22 35.36 37.36
CA ASN A 209 -16.32 33.90 37.32
C ASN A 209 -15.09 33.25 36.64
N THR A 210 -14.13 32.79 37.45
CA THR A 210 -12.92 32.10 37.00
C THR A 210 -13.02 30.58 37.12
N PRO A 211 -12.56 29.78 36.14
CA PRO A 211 -12.49 28.33 36.25
C PRO A 211 -11.70 27.85 37.49
N LYS A 212 -12.18 26.79 38.15
CA LYS A 212 -11.63 26.27 39.43
C LYS A 212 -10.12 25.93 39.44
N TYR A 213 -9.51 25.76 38.28
CA TYR A 213 -8.08 25.45 38.11
C TYR A 213 -7.21 26.67 37.79
N SER A 214 -7.82 27.85 37.56
CA SER A 214 -7.13 29.10 37.26
C SER A 214 -6.28 29.57 38.44
N LYS A 215 -5.11 30.15 38.15
CA LYS A 215 -4.27 30.85 39.14
C LYS A 215 -4.35 32.36 39.01
N ALA A 216 -5.08 32.88 38.03
CA ALA A 216 -5.31 34.30 37.87
C ALA A 216 -6.11 34.88 39.05
N GLN A 217 -5.55 35.90 39.68
CA GLN A 217 -6.24 36.71 40.69
C GLN A 217 -5.91 38.19 40.47
N THR A 218 -6.95 38.97 40.20
CA THR A 218 -6.92 40.39 39.83
C THR A 218 -8.09 41.16 40.45
N LEU A 219 -7.82 42.35 40.96
CA LEU A 219 -8.80 43.36 41.35
C LEU A 219 -8.58 44.60 40.46
N LEU A 220 -9.62 45.06 39.77
CA LEU A 220 -9.65 46.34 39.06
C LEU A 220 -10.57 47.30 39.82
N ILE A 221 -10.05 48.50 40.11
CA ILE A 221 -10.83 49.65 40.55
C ILE A 221 -10.63 50.77 39.52
N THR A 222 -11.70 51.46 39.13
CA THR A 222 -11.64 52.61 38.21
C THR A 222 -12.60 53.68 38.67
N ALA A 223 -12.09 54.86 39.00
CA ALA A 223 -12.92 56.04 39.26
C ALA A 223 -13.08 56.85 37.96
N VAL A 224 -14.31 57.20 37.62
CA VAL A 224 -14.67 58.10 36.52
C VAL A 224 -15.22 59.38 37.13
N LEU A 225 -14.65 60.52 36.75
CA LEU A 225 -15.03 61.83 37.29
C LEU A 225 -16.04 62.47 36.34
N ASN A 226 -17.30 62.56 36.75
CA ASN A 226 -18.38 63.10 35.95
C ASN A 226 -18.54 64.60 36.22
N PHE A 227 -18.10 65.44 35.29
CA PHE A 227 -18.27 66.89 35.36
C PHE A 227 -19.55 67.37 34.67
N GLU A 228 -19.81 68.68 34.71
CA GLU A 228 -20.94 69.31 34.04
C GLU A 228 -20.90 69.14 32.52
N ASN A 229 -19.74 69.42 31.93
CA ASN A 229 -19.49 69.27 30.51
C ASN A 229 -18.77 67.94 30.21
N PRO A 230 -18.81 67.46 28.96
CA PRO A 230 -18.04 66.30 28.52
C PRO A 230 -16.54 66.36 28.88
N THR A 231 -16.08 65.33 29.58
CA THR A 231 -14.68 65.11 29.96
C THR A 231 -14.27 63.65 29.80
N CYS A 232 -12.96 63.41 29.76
CA CYS A 232 -12.36 62.07 29.72
C CYS A 232 -11.34 61.94 30.86
N LEU A 233 -11.84 61.99 32.09
CA LEU A 233 -11.03 62.00 33.31
C LEU A 233 -11.32 60.74 34.11
N SER A 234 -10.34 59.85 34.17
CA SER A 234 -10.40 58.62 34.95
C SER A 234 -9.08 58.33 35.64
N ALA A 235 -9.18 57.68 36.79
CA ALA A 235 -8.08 57.12 37.55
C ALA A 235 -8.32 55.62 37.72
N SER A 236 -7.31 54.77 37.61
CA SER A 236 -7.54 53.32 37.67
C SER A 236 -6.34 52.51 38.13
N ILE A 237 -6.61 51.50 38.96
CA ILE A 237 -5.58 50.60 39.49
C ILE A 237 -5.96 49.14 39.30
N LEU A 238 -5.03 48.36 38.73
CA LEU A 238 -5.14 46.93 38.52
C LEU A 238 -4.18 46.20 39.47
N VAL A 239 -4.73 45.62 40.53
CA VAL A 239 -3.99 44.86 41.54
C VAL A 239 -3.96 43.38 41.15
N GLU A 240 -2.85 42.93 40.58
CA GLU A 240 -2.54 41.50 40.49
C GLU A 240 -2.08 40.97 41.86
N LYS A 241 -2.35 39.70 42.19
CA LYS A 241 -1.87 39.05 43.42
C LYS A 241 -0.34 39.15 43.62
N SER A 242 0.40 39.18 42.51
CA SER A 242 1.86 39.38 42.43
C SER A 242 2.33 40.76 42.91
N ASN A 243 1.44 41.75 42.91
CA ASN A 243 1.72 43.17 43.16
C ASN A 243 1.06 43.70 44.43
N LEU A 244 0.12 42.96 45.03
CA LEU A 244 -0.63 43.34 46.24
C LEU A 244 0.24 44.00 47.33
N LYS A 245 1.38 43.37 47.69
CA LYS A 245 2.28 43.87 48.77
C LYS A 245 3.36 44.86 48.32
N LYS A 246 3.32 45.40 47.09
CA LYS A 246 4.42 46.24 46.56
C LYS A 246 4.27 47.73 46.84
N GLN A 247 3.04 48.19 47.04
CA GLN A 247 2.66 49.60 47.20
C GLN A 247 1.28 49.64 47.88
N ASP A 248 0.90 50.80 48.40
CA ASP A 248 -0.49 51.09 48.75
C ASP A 248 -1.27 51.44 47.47
N HIS A 249 -2.23 50.60 47.09
CA HIS A 249 -3.03 50.81 45.88
C HIS A 249 -4.16 51.83 46.08
N VAL A 250 -4.63 52.01 47.32
CA VAL A 250 -5.66 53.00 47.64
C VAL A 250 -5.04 54.39 47.63
N GLN A 251 -3.89 54.57 48.29
CA GLN A 251 -3.18 55.86 48.30
C GLN A 251 -2.78 56.30 46.88
N VAL A 252 -2.31 55.38 46.02
CA VAL A 252 -1.99 55.69 44.62
C VAL A 252 -3.24 56.14 43.83
N LEU A 253 -4.38 55.45 43.99
CA LEU A 253 -5.63 55.83 43.31
C LEU A 253 -6.15 57.19 43.80
N LEU A 254 -6.14 57.42 45.11
CA LEU A 254 -6.57 58.70 45.71
C LEU A 254 -5.67 59.86 45.29
N GLN A 255 -4.34 59.64 45.16
CA GLN A 255 -3.40 60.66 44.67
C GLN A 255 -3.64 60.97 43.18
N GLU A 256 -3.87 59.97 42.33
CA GLU A 256 -4.20 60.17 40.91
C GLU A 256 -5.50 61.00 40.76
N ILE A 257 -6.56 60.64 41.50
CA ILE A 257 -7.83 61.38 41.53
C ILE A 257 -7.61 62.82 42.03
N LYS A 258 -6.86 63.00 43.13
CA LYS A 258 -6.54 64.30 43.71
C LYS A 258 -5.88 65.24 42.71
N GLU A 259 -4.92 64.76 41.91
CA GLU A 259 -4.29 65.57 40.87
C GLU A 259 -5.24 65.96 39.73
N LEU A 260 -6.14 65.05 39.33
CA LEU A 260 -7.16 65.35 38.30
C LEU A 260 -8.20 66.36 38.81
N ILE A 261 -8.54 66.33 40.10
CA ILE A 261 -9.45 67.30 40.72
C ILE A 261 -8.74 68.64 40.94
N GLN A 262 -7.54 68.66 41.52
CA GLN A 262 -6.83 69.90 41.88
C GLN A 262 -6.54 70.79 40.66
N ASN A 263 -6.18 70.23 39.50
CA ASN A 263 -5.98 71.01 38.28
C ASN A 263 -7.31 71.22 37.54
N ASN A 264 -7.92 72.39 37.74
CA ASN A 264 -9.23 72.76 37.21
C ASN A 264 -9.28 72.99 35.70
N LEU A 265 -8.12 72.99 35.02
CA LEU A 265 -8.03 73.13 33.58
C LEU A 265 -8.19 71.80 32.84
N LEU A 266 -7.90 70.67 33.49
CA LEU A 266 -7.87 69.36 32.84
C LEU A 266 -9.26 68.89 32.41
N THR A 267 -9.40 68.50 31.14
CA THR A 267 -10.60 67.86 30.59
C THR A 267 -10.34 66.42 30.13
N THR A 268 -9.07 66.01 30.01
CA THR A 268 -8.67 64.70 29.47
C THR A 268 -7.43 64.19 30.21
N ASP A 269 -7.46 62.92 30.64
CA ASP A 269 -6.33 62.24 31.26
C ASP A 269 -5.25 61.82 30.23
N GLU A 270 -4.07 61.42 30.72
CA GLU A 270 -2.90 61.08 29.88
C GLU A 270 -3.22 59.94 28.90
N TYR A 271 -3.86 58.88 29.39
CA TYR A 271 -4.13 57.67 28.62
C TYR A 271 -5.20 57.88 27.54
N HIS A 272 -6.21 58.70 27.82
CA HIS A 272 -7.23 59.05 26.83
C HIS A 272 -6.73 60.09 25.84
N THR A 273 -5.85 61.03 26.23
CA THR A 273 -5.20 61.99 25.31
C THR A 273 -4.55 61.27 24.12
N ASP A 274 -3.80 60.19 24.37
CA ASP A 274 -3.19 59.34 23.34
C ASP A 274 -4.20 58.60 22.45
N GLN A 275 -5.34 58.22 23.02
CA GLN A 275 -6.39 57.49 22.31
C GLN A 275 -7.22 58.41 21.41
N LEU A 276 -7.55 59.62 21.89
CA LEU A 276 -8.41 60.57 21.19
C LEU A 276 -7.71 61.22 19.99
N MET A 277 -6.39 61.44 20.04
CA MET A 277 -5.63 62.10 18.98
C MET A 277 -5.84 61.56 17.56
N ILE A 278 -6.01 60.25 17.37
CA ILE A 278 -6.28 59.70 16.03
C ILE A 278 -7.69 60.04 15.54
N PHE A 279 -8.67 60.14 16.44
CA PHE A 279 -10.03 60.51 16.09
C PHE A 279 -10.14 62.02 15.83
N MET A 280 -9.45 62.84 16.62
CA MET A 280 -9.28 64.29 16.35
C MET A 280 -8.67 64.55 14.97
N ALA A 281 -7.59 63.84 14.61
CA ALA A 281 -6.95 63.97 13.29
C ALA A 281 -7.81 63.51 12.09
N LEU A 282 -8.85 62.70 12.35
CA LEU A 282 -9.80 62.18 11.37
C LEU A 282 -11.18 62.85 11.48
N ALA A 283 -11.37 63.75 12.45
CA ALA A 283 -12.56 64.57 12.58
C ALA A 283 -12.62 65.63 11.49
N LYS A 284 -13.80 66.20 11.29
CA LYS A 284 -13.99 67.38 10.45
C LYS A 284 -13.87 68.64 11.29
N GLY A 285 -12.85 69.45 11.00
CA GLY A 285 -12.61 70.72 11.68
C GLY A 285 -11.83 70.59 13.00
N LYS A 286 -11.54 71.76 13.60
CA LYS A 286 -10.73 71.89 14.81
C LYS A 286 -11.35 71.18 16.02
N SER A 287 -10.67 70.15 16.49
CA SER A 287 -10.92 69.48 17.77
C SER A 287 -9.94 70.02 18.82
N SER A 288 -10.43 70.24 20.04
CA SER A 288 -9.65 70.85 21.14
C SER A 288 -9.86 70.09 22.44
N ILE A 289 -8.78 69.76 23.15
CA ILE A 289 -8.80 69.12 24.49
C ILE A 289 -7.74 69.76 25.40
N ILE A 290 -7.93 69.73 26.73
CA ILE A 290 -6.93 70.17 27.71
C ILE A 290 -6.45 68.99 28.56
N CYS A 291 -5.13 68.81 28.61
CA CYS A 291 -4.44 67.68 29.23
C CYS A 291 -3.30 68.12 30.18
N LYS A 292 -2.71 67.15 30.91
CA LYS A 292 -1.47 67.35 31.70
C LYS A 292 -0.27 67.60 30.76
N GLU A 293 0.95 67.64 31.29
CA GLU A 293 2.16 67.64 30.47
C GLU A 293 2.17 66.46 29.49
N LEU A 294 2.48 66.73 28.22
CA LEU A 294 2.39 65.73 27.15
C LEU A 294 3.38 64.60 27.38
N SER A 295 2.87 63.38 27.54
CA SER A 295 3.70 62.19 27.74
C SER A 295 4.59 61.90 26.54
N LEU A 296 5.62 61.08 26.72
CA LEU A 296 6.45 60.61 25.60
C LEU A 296 5.62 59.86 24.54
N HIS A 297 4.53 59.21 24.94
CA HIS A 297 3.59 58.58 24.01
C HIS A 297 2.77 59.63 23.24
N SER A 298 2.32 60.70 23.91
CA SER A 298 1.59 61.81 23.29
C SER A 298 2.46 62.57 22.29
N GLN A 299 3.68 62.94 22.68
CA GLN A 299 4.68 63.54 21.81
C GLN A 299 4.98 62.65 20.58
N THR A 300 5.13 61.33 20.79
CA THR A 300 5.33 60.37 19.69
C THR A 300 4.12 60.33 18.76
N MET A 301 2.89 60.42 19.30
CA MET A 301 1.66 60.40 18.49
C MET A 301 1.51 61.68 17.67
N ILE A 302 1.83 62.85 18.23
CA ILE A 302 1.89 64.14 17.53
C ILE A 302 2.85 64.07 16.34
N GLU A 303 4.09 63.59 16.55
CA GLU A 303 5.07 63.47 15.46
C GLU A 303 4.68 62.42 14.42
N LEU A 304 4.05 61.31 14.83
CA LEU A 304 3.46 60.35 13.89
C LEU A 304 2.37 61.01 13.04
N LEU A 305 1.46 61.79 13.62
CA LEU A 305 0.42 62.51 12.88
C LEU A 305 1.05 63.47 11.85
N LYS A 306 2.04 64.29 12.24
CA LYS A 306 2.78 65.17 11.32
C LYS A 306 3.41 64.39 10.16
N MET A 307 4.17 63.31 10.43
CA MET A 307 4.78 62.48 9.37
C MET A 307 3.76 61.83 8.43
N PHE A 308 2.60 61.45 8.95
CA PHE A 308 1.58 60.72 8.20
C PHE A 308 0.67 61.65 7.39
N PHE A 309 0.19 62.74 7.96
CA PHE A 309 -0.68 63.70 7.28
C PHE A 309 0.12 64.72 6.45
N GLY A 310 1.28 65.17 6.93
CA GLY A 310 2.03 66.31 6.37
C GLY A 310 1.29 67.62 6.64
N ASP A 311 1.54 68.65 5.81
CA ASP A 311 0.99 70.01 5.92
C ASP A 311 -0.55 70.10 5.73
N ARG A 312 -1.22 68.94 5.69
CA ARG A 312 -2.68 68.80 5.59
C ARG A 312 -3.38 68.76 6.95
N ILE A 313 -2.65 68.54 8.04
CA ILE A 313 -3.15 68.62 9.42
C ILE A 313 -2.54 69.85 10.08
N GLN A 314 -3.36 70.66 10.76
CA GLN A 314 -2.85 71.69 11.65
C GLN A 314 -2.90 71.14 13.07
N LEU A 315 -1.78 71.22 13.80
CA LEU A 315 -1.66 70.73 15.16
C LEU A 315 -0.88 71.74 16.00
N GLU A 316 -1.56 72.31 16.98
CA GLU A 316 -1.06 73.34 17.89
C GLU A 316 -1.05 72.78 19.33
N VAL A 317 -0.03 73.13 20.10
CA VAL A 317 0.08 72.80 21.52
C VAL A 317 0.34 74.09 22.26
N ASN A 318 -0.66 74.55 22.99
CA ASN A 318 -0.63 75.82 23.71
C ASN A 318 -0.54 75.54 25.21
N GLU A 319 0.49 76.06 25.87
CA GLU A 319 0.59 76.02 27.33
C GLU A 319 -0.40 77.02 27.93
N ILE A 320 -1.24 76.54 28.85
CA ILE A 320 -2.20 77.35 29.59
C ILE A 320 -1.76 77.37 31.05
N THR A 321 -1.53 78.59 31.56
CA THR A 321 -1.31 78.86 32.97
C THR A 321 -2.46 79.71 33.52
N LYS A 322 -3.14 79.22 34.56
CA LYS A 322 -4.10 80.00 35.37
C LYS A 322 -3.88 79.66 36.83
N ASP A 323 -3.82 80.67 37.70
CA ASP A 323 -3.83 80.51 39.16
C ASP A 323 -2.81 79.47 39.69
N THR A 324 -1.56 79.58 39.19
CA THR A 324 -0.43 78.64 39.38
C THR A 324 -0.55 77.25 38.75
N GLN A 325 -1.71 76.89 38.21
CA GLN A 325 -1.95 75.61 37.55
C GLN A 325 -1.47 75.65 36.09
N LYS A 326 -0.73 74.62 35.69
CA LYS A 326 -0.21 74.43 34.32
C LYS A 326 -0.95 73.27 33.64
N ALA A 327 -1.39 73.50 32.40
CA ALA A 327 -2.00 72.49 31.54
C ALA A 327 -1.64 72.78 30.07
N PHE A 328 -1.92 71.84 29.17
CA PHE A 328 -1.68 72.01 27.74
C PHE A 328 -2.97 71.79 26.96
N GLN A 329 -3.38 72.82 26.18
CA GLN A 329 -4.42 72.68 25.18
C GLN A 329 -3.81 72.07 23.91
N LEU A 330 -4.32 70.91 23.52
CA LEU A 330 -4.00 70.25 22.26
C LEU A 330 -5.11 70.53 21.26
N ASP A 331 -4.74 71.20 20.17
CA ASP A 331 -5.61 71.69 19.12
C ASP A 331 -5.26 70.96 17.81
N ILE A 332 -6.23 70.30 17.17
CA ILE A 332 -6.03 69.52 15.95
C ILE A 332 -7.14 69.82 14.93
N ASP A 333 -6.79 70.37 13.77
CA ASP A 333 -7.72 70.51 12.63
C ASP A 333 -7.66 69.26 11.73
N GLY A 334 -8.73 68.45 11.76
CA GLY A 334 -8.78 67.12 11.16
C GLY A 334 -9.14 67.09 9.66
N VAL A 335 -8.71 66.04 8.96
CA VAL A 335 -8.54 66.08 7.49
C VAL A 335 -9.61 65.28 6.72
N GLU A 336 -10.81 65.84 6.59
CA GLU A 336 -11.99 65.26 5.92
C GLU A 336 -11.69 64.57 4.56
N LYS A 337 -10.99 65.26 3.65
CA LYS A 337 -10.80 64.80 2.25
C LYS A 337 -10.14 63.42 2.14
N ILE A 338 -9.30 63.07 3.11
CA ILE A 338 -8.56 61.80 3.14
C ILE A 338 -9.49 60.60 3.36
N LEU A 339 -10.55 60.78 4.15
CA LEU A 339 -11.52 59.71 4.44
C LEU A 339 -12.33 59.36 3.19
N ASN A 340 -12.79 60.37 2.46
CA ASN A 340 -13.50 60.17 1.19
C ASN A 340 -12.60 59.47 0.15
N GLU A 341 -11.33 59.87 0.02
CA GLU A 341 -10.35 59.16 -0.81
C GLU A 341 -10.12 57.70 -0.37
N PHE A 342 -10.10 57.45 0.95
CA PHE A 342 -9.91 56.10 1.49
C PHE A 342 -11.11 55.19 1.21
N ALA A 343 -12.33 55.66 1.50
CA ALA A 343 -13.59 54.92 1.32
C ALA A 343 -13.81 54.55 -0.16
N VAL A 344 -13.72 55.52 -1.08
CA VAL A 344 -13.85 55.28 -2.53
C VAL A 344 -12.82 54.25 -3.03
N ARG A 345 -11.56 54.36 -2.58
CA ARG A 345 -10.52 53.37 -2.92
C ARG A 345 -10.69 52.02 -2.22
N LEU A 346 -11.39 51.94 -1.08
CA LEU A 346 -11.66 50.67 -0.37
C LEU A 346 -12.77 49.90 -1.09
N ASN A 347 -13.81 50.61 -1.52
CA ASN A 347 -14.93 50.11 -2.29
C ASN A 347 -14.49 49.66 -3.70
N LYS A 348 -13.63 50.41 -4.40
CA LYS A 348 -13.02 49.94 -5.65
C LYS A 348 -12.21 48.64 -5.46
N SER A 349 -11.45 48.52 -4.38
CA SER A 349 -10.78 47.26 -4.03
C SER A 349 -11.73 46.22 -3.42
N ARG A 350 -13.04 46.48 -3.29
CA ARG A 350 -14.05 45.52 -2.80
C ARG A 350 -14.68 44.77 -3.96
N THR A 351 -15.14 45.48 -4.99
CA THR A 351 -15.68 44.85 -6.21
C THR A 351 -14.64 43.89 -6.80
N GLN A 352 -13.40 44.36 -6.97
CA GLN A 352 -12.27 43.55 -7.46
C GLN A 352 -12.02 42.26 -6.68
N LEU A 353 -12.15 42.29 -5.34
CA LEU A 353 -12.00 41.08 -4.52
C LEU A 353 -13.23 40.18 -4.60
N GLN A 354 -14.43 40.76 -4.71
CA GLN A 354 -15.68 40.01 -4.79
C GLN A 354 -15.82 39.31 -6.15
N GLU A 355 -15.37 39.95 -7.24
CA GLU A 355 -15.15 39.35 -8.55
C GLU A 355 -14.23 38.11 -8.46
N VAL A 356 -13.08 38.22 -7.78
CA VAL A 356 -12.13 37.10 -7.57
C VAL A 356 -12.74 36.00 -6.69
N CYS A 357 -13.47 36.33 -5.62
CA CYS A 357 -14.16 35.32 -4.81
C CYS A 357 -15.21 34.55 -5.61
N ASN A 358 -15.98 35.22 -6.45
CA ASN A 358 -16.94 34.58 -7.35
C ASN A 358 -16.25 33.61 -8.33
N GLN A 359 -15.10 34.01 -8.90
CA GLN A 359 -14.28 33.15 -9.78
C GLN A 359 -13.74 31.90 -9.03
N VAL A 360 -13.33 32.05 -7.76
CA VAL A 360 -12.90 30.91 -6.93
C VAL A 360 -14.07 29.96 -6.63
N GLU A 361 -15.30 30.47 -6.50
CA GLU A 361 -16.48 29.62 -6.34
C GLU A 361 -16.89 28.87 -7.61
N THR A 362 -16.77 29.47 -8.79
CA THR A 362 -17.02 28.76 -10.07
C THR A 362 -15.99 27.65 -10.27
N LEU A 363 -14.70 27.93 -10.05
CA LEU A 363 -13.64 26.92 -10.14
C LEU A 363 -13.82 25.76 -9.14
N LYS A 364 -14.32 26.04 -7.92
CA LYS A 364 -14.69 24.97 -6.96
C LYS A 364 -15.84 24.10 -7.46
N LYS A 365 -16.86 24.70 -8.09
CA LYS A 365 -18.01 23.96 -8.66
C LYS A 365 -17.56 23.07 -9.83
N GLU A 366 -16.65 23.57 -10.67
CA GLU A 366 -16.04 22.80 -11.77
C GLU A 366 -15.15 21.65 -11.25
N SER A 367 -14.28 21.91 -10.27
CA SER A 367 -13.46 20.87 -9.63
C SER A 367 -14.31 19.75 -9.03
N ASN A 368 -15.41 20.10 -8.35
CA ASN A 368 -16.34 19.10 -7.78
C ASN A 368 -17.09 18.30 -8.87
N LYS A 369 -17.34 18.88 -10.05
CA LYS A 369 -17.90 18.16 -11.20
C LYS A 369 -16.90 17.18 -11.78
N LEU A 370 -15.66 17.61 -12.01
CA LEU A 370 -14.57 16.78 -12.54
C LEU A 370 -14.25 15.60 -11.60
N GLN A 371 -14.28 15.80 -10.28
CA GLN A 371 -14.08 14.72 -9.31
C GLN A 371 -15.15 13.63 -9.46
N ARG A 372 -16.43 13.99 -9.61
CA ARG A 372 -17.51 13.00 -9.81
C ARG A 372 -17.32 12.20 -11.10
N GLN A 373 -16.94 12.85 -12.18
CA GLN A 373 -16.68 12.17 -13.46
C GLN A 373 -15.47 11.22 -13.38
N LEU A 374 -14.47 11.55 -12.55
CA LEU A 374 -13.35 10.66 -12.24
C LEU A 374 -13.79 9.46 -11.38
N ASP A 375 -14.65 9.69 -10.38
CA ASP A 375 -15.19 8.64 -9.51
C ASP A 375 -16.11 7.67 -10.28
N GLU A 376 -16.91 8.19 -11.22
CA GLU A 376 -17.74 7.44 -12.17
C GLU A 376 -16.86 6.54 -13.08
N ALA A 377 -15.86 7.12 -13.75
CA ALA A 377 -14.95 6.37 -14.63
C ALA A 377 -14.13 5.29 -13.88
N ASN A 378 -13.77 5.54 -12.61
CA ASN A 378 -13.12 4.54 -11.76
C ASN A 378 -14.06 3.36 -11.41
N GLN A 379 -15.37 3.61 -11.24
CA GLN A 379 -16.35 2.55 -11.02
C GLN A 379 -16.57 1.70 -12.28
N GLU A 380 -16.69 2.32 -13.46
CA GLU A 380 -16.78 1.61 -14.74
C GLU A 380 -15.55 0.71 -14.96
N LYS A 381 -14.35 1.24 -14.71
CA LYS A 381 -13.10 0.46 -14.78
C LYS A 381 -13.13 -0.75 -13.84
N ALA A 382 -13.53 -0.57 -12.58
CA ALA A 382 -13.59 -1.66 -11.61
C ALA A 382 -14.62 -2.75 -11.98
N GLN A 383 -15.71 -2.39 -12.66
CA GLN A 383 -16.67 -3.35 -13.22
C GLN A 383 -16.05 -4.13 -14.39
N ALA A 384 -15.34 -3.46 -15.30
CA ALA A 384 -14.66 -4.09 -16.43
C ALA A 384 -13.55 -5.06 -15.98
N GLU A 385 -12.79 -4.72 -14.94
CA GLU A 385 -11.76 -5.60 -14.36
C GLU A 385 -12.37 -6.90 -13.80
N ARG A 386 -13.46 -6.81 -13.02
CA ARG A 386 -14.19 -8.00 -12.52
C ARG A 386 -14.74 -8.88 -13.65
N LEU A 387 -15.34 -8.27 -14.68
CA LEU A 387 -15.87 -9.00 -15.82
C LEU A 387 -14.73 -9.72 -16.60
N GLN A 388 -13.54 -9.11 -16.67
CA GLN A 388 -12.35 -9.76 -17.23
C GLN A 388 -11.92 -10.97 -16.39
N GLU A 389 -12.00 -10.90 -15.06
CA GLU A 389 -11.70 -12.03 -14.16
C GLU A 389 -12.70 -13.18 -14.30
N GLU A 390 -14.01 -12.88 -14.36
CA GLU A 390 -15.03 -13.90 -14.65
C GLU A 390 -14.78 -14.62 -15.99
N LEU A 391 -14.41 -13.87 -17.04
CA LEU A 391 -14.10 -14.45 -18.35
C LEU A 391 -12.83 -15.31 -18.31
N LYS A 392 -11.80 -14.93 -17.55
CA LYS A 392 -10.61 -15.77 -17.30
C LYS A 392 -11.00 -17.08 -16.61
N HIS A 393 -11.83 -17.03 -15.56
CA HIS A 393 -12.30 -18.23 -14.86
C HIS A 393 -13.14 -19.15 -15.78
N LYS A 394 -14.07 -18.58 -16.55
CA LYS A 394 -14.87 -19.33 -17.54
C LYS A 394 -13.95 -20.01 -18.58
N TYR A 395 -12.96 -19.29 -19.12
CA TYR A 395 -11.98 -19.85 -20.06
C TYR A 395 -11.13 -20.97 -19.46
N ILE A 396 -10.63 -20.80 -18.23
CA ILE A 396 -9.83 -21.83 -17.53
C ILE A 396 -10.68 -23.10 -17.33
N ASN A 397 -11.92 -22.97 -16.86
CA ASN A 397 -12.80 -24.11 -16.65
C ASN A 397 -13.10 -24.86 -17.96
N THR A 398 -13.45 -24.15 -19.04
CA THR A 398 -13.62 -24.76 -20.37
C THR A 398 -12.35 -25.44 -20.86
N LYS A 399 -11.17 -24.86 -20.63
CA LYS A 399 -9.90 -25.49 -20.99
C LYS A 399 -9.68 -26.81 -20.23
N VAL A 400 -9.91 -26.83 -18.92
CA VAL A 400 -9.76 -28.04 -18.10
C VAL A 400 -10.71 -29.15 -18.57
N CYS A 401 -11.99 -28.84 -18.82
CA CYS A 401 -12.93 -29.82 -19.36
C CYS A 401 -12.46 -30.40 -20.71
N ASN A 402 -11.95 -29.56 -21.62
CA ASN A 402 -11.42 -30.01 -22.91
C ASN A 402 -10.16 -30.87 -22.76
N GLU A 403 -9.31 -30.58 -21.77
CA GLU A 403 -8.12 -31.40 -21.44
C GLU A 403 -8.55 -32.76 -20.86
N GLU A 404 -9.55 -32.81 -19.96
CA GLU A 404 -10.13 -34.07 -19.45
C GLU A 404 -10.81 -34.91 -20.54
N GLU A 405 -11.54 -34.30 -21.47
CA GLU A 405 -12.14 -35.00 -22.62
C GLU A 405 -11.06 -35.57 -23.56
N SER A 406 -9.97 -34.82 -23.78
CA SER A 406 -8.82 -35.28 -24.56
C SER A 406 -8.13 -36.49 -23.90
N GLU A 407 -7.97 -36.48 -22.57
CA GLU A 407 -7.42 -37.62 -21.82
C GLU A 407 -8.34 -38.85 -21.87
N LYS A 408 -9.66 -38.68 -21.74
CA LYS A 408 -10.65 -39.77 -21.88
C LYS A 408 -10.55 -40.42 -23.26
N HIS A 409 -10.56 -39.63 -24.35
CA HIS A 409 -10.39 -40.16 -25.70
C HIS A 409 -9.02 -40.84 -25.93
N GLN A 410 -7.96 -40.39 -25.26
CA GLN A 410 -6.67 -41.06 -25.31
C GLN A 410 -6.69 -42.42 -24.57
N GLN A 411 -7.43 -42.54 -23.47
CA GLN A 411 -7.65 -43.80 -22.75
C GLN A 411 -8.46 -44.78 -23.62
N GLU A 412 -9.61 -44.37 -24.16
CA GLU A 412 -10.45 -45.16 -25.07
C GLU A 412 -9.65 -45.70 -26.28
N GLN A 413 -8.82 -44.85 -26.90
CA GLN A 413 -7.98 -45.24 -28.03
C GLN A 413 -6.88 -46.22 -27.64
N ASN A 414 -6.34 -46.14 -26.41
CA ASN A 414 -5.38 -47.11 -25.88
C ASN A 414 -6.05 -48.47 -25.61
N GLU A 415 -7.24 -48.49 -25.03
CA GLU A 415 -8.04 -49.70 -24.83
C GLU A 415 -8.39 -50.37 -26.16
N LEU A 416 -8.89 -49.61 -27.14
CA LEU A 416 -9.19 -50.11 -28.49
C LEU A 416 -7.95 -50.72 -29.15
N ASN A 417 -6.77 -50.12 -28.96
CA ASN A 417 -5.51 -50.68 -29.47
C ASN A 417 -5.07 -51.94 -28.71
N ASN A 418 -5.38 -52.07 -27.42
CA ASN A 418 -5.13 -53.30 -26.66
C ASN A 418 -6.10 -54.42 -27.05
N LEU A 419 -7.39 -54.14 -27.25
CA LEU A 419 -8.37 -55.08 -27.80
C LEU A 419 -7.99 -55.54 -29.22
N ARG A 420 -7.46 -54.64 -30.07
CA ARG A 420 -6.90 -54.99 -31.39
C ARG A 420 -5.68 -55.93 -31.28
N LYS A 421 -4.79 -55.74 -30.30
CA LYS A 421 -3.67 -56.68 -30.02
C LYS A 421 -4.20 -58.04 -29.56
N LEU A 422 -5.19 -58.06 -28.66
CA LEU A 422 -5.79 -59.29 -28.15
C LEU A 422 -6.48 -60.09 -29.27
N LYS A 423 -7.27 -59.43 -30.12
CA LYS A 423 -7.88 -60.07 -31.31
C LYS A 423 -6.83 -60.69 -32.24
N ARG A 424 -5.68 -60.03 -32.44
CA ARG A 424 -4.56 -60.58 -33.24
C ARG A 424 -3.86 -61.79 -32.60
N LYS A 425 -3.91 -61.94 -31.26
CA LYS A 425 -3.45 -63.16 -30.57
C LYS A 425 -4.44 -64.30 -30.78
N LEU A 426 -5.71 -64.07 -30.42
CA LEU A 426 -6.79 -65.06 -30.53
C LEU A 426 -6.96 -65.59 -31.97
N VAL A 427 -6.77 -64.76 -33.00
CA VAL A 427 -6.78 -65.21 -34.40
C VAL A 427 -5.62 -66.18 -34.70
N LYS A 428 -4.40 -65.91 -34.22
CA LYS A 428 -3.25 -66.82 -34.39
C LYS A 428 -3.40 -68.11 -33.61
N GLU A 429 -3.96 -68.03 -32.40
CA GLU A 429 -4.26 -69.20 -31.56
C GLU A 429 -5.32 -70.09 -32.22
N LYS A 430 -6.34 -69.48 -32.86
CA LYS A 430 -7.32 -70.18 -33.69
C LYS A 430 -6.68 -70.80 -34.96
N GLU A 431 -5.88 -70.05 -35.71
CA GLU A 431 -5.16 -70.55 -36.90
C GLU A 431 -4.21 -71.72 -36.58
N LEU A 432 -3.66 -71.78 -35.37
CA LEU A 432 -2.83 -72.90 -34.90
C LEU A 432 -3.71 -74.11 -34.57
N ALA A 433 -4.78 -73.91 -33.78
CA ALA A 433 -5.71 -74.98 -33.42
C ALA A 433 -6.41 -75.60 -34.64
N GLU A 434 -6.76 -74.81 -35.66
CA GLU A 434 -7.33 -75.32 -36.91
C GLU A 434 -6.36 -76.23 -37.65
N LYS A 435 -5.06 -75.90 -37.71
CA LYS A 435 -4.02 -76.76 -38.30
C LYS A 435 -3.76 -78.03 -37.51
N ASP A 436 -3.90 -77.99 -36.18
CA ASP A 436 -3.76 -79.18 -35.34
C ASP A 436 -4.99 -80.11 -35.48
N CYS A 437 -6.20 -79.55 -35.65
CA CYS A 437 -7.38 -80.30 -36.06
C CYS A 437 -7.25 -80.90 -37.48
N GLU A 438 -6.65 -80.19 -38.44
CA GLU A 438 -6.36 -80.74 -39.78
C GLU A 438 -5.42 -81.95 -39.72
N LYS A 439 -4.35 -81.90 -38.90
CA LYS A 439 -3.46 -83.06 -38.67
C LYS A 439 -4.22 -84.26 -38.10
N LEU A 440 -4.95 -84.05 -37.00
CA LEU A 440 -5.74 -85.10 -36.35
C LEU A 440 -6.80 -85.71 -37.28
N SER A 441 -7.39 -84.90 -38.17
CA SER A 441 -8.32 -85.37 -39.22
C SER A 441 -7.62 -86.28 -40.23
N ASN A 442 -6.40 -85.92 -40.66
CA ASN A 442 -5.61 -86.73 -41.58
C ASN A 442 -5.10 -88.04 -40.93
N GLU A 443 -4.66 -87.98 -39.67
CA GLU A 443 -4.29 -89.16 -38.86
C GLU A 443 -5.48 -90.11 -38.68
N LEU A 444 -6.68 -89.57 -38.44
CA LEU A 444 -7.92 -90.36 -38.37
C LEU A 444 -8.28 -91.00 -39.72
N GLN A 445 -8.09 -90.30 -40.84
CA GLN A 445 -8.29 -90.88 -42.18
C GLN A 445 -7.28 -92.00 -42.47
N GLN A 446 -6.02 -91.85 -42.05
CA GLN A 446 -5.01 -92.90 -42.13
C GLN A 446 -5.46 -94.14 -41.36
N HIS A 447 -5.85 -94.01 -40.08
CA HIS A 447 -6.35 -95.13 -39.29
C HIS A 447 -7.62 -95.79 -39.83
N ILE A 448 -8.50 -95.03 -40.52
CA ILE A 448 -9.66 -95.59 -41.22
C ILE A 448 -9.24 -96.39 -42.47
N HIS A 449 -8.12 -96.04 -43.12
CA HIS A 449 -7.52 -96.83 -44.19
C HIS A 449 -6.88 -98.11 -43.65
N ASP A 450 -6.00 -97.99 -42.65
CA ASP A 450 -5.32 -99.12 -41.98
C ASP A 450 -6.34 -100.17 -41.50
N ARG A 451 -7.47 -99.73 -40.91
CA ARG A 451 -8.54 -100.63 -40.45
C ARG A 451 -9.21 -101.40 -41.59
N LYS A 452 -9.38 -100.81 -42.77
CA LYS A 452 -9.94 -101.49 -43.95
C LYS A 452 -8.97 -102.52 -44.53
N GLU A 453 -7.68 -102.25 -44.51
CA GLU A 453 -6.68 -103.25 -44.90
C GLU A 453 -6.73 -104.45 -43.94
N LEU A 454 -6.78 -104.21 -42.63
CA LEU A 454 -6.92 -105.25 -41.60
C LEU A 454 -8.23 -106.04 -41.73
N GLU A 455 -9.37 -105.39 -42.03
CA GLU A 455 -10.62 -106.08 -42.35
C GLU A 455 -10.50 -106.98 -43.59
N SER A 456 -9.75 -106.56 -44.61
CA SER A 456 -9.52 -107.37 -45.82
C SER A 456 -8.59 -108.56 -45.55
N LEU A 457 -7.59 -108.40 -44.68
CA LEU A 457 -6.71 -109.48 -44.21
C LEU A 457 -7.49 -110.51 -43.37
N ALA A 458 -8.34 -110.05 -42.46
CA ALA A 458 -9.18 -110.92 -41.63
C ALA A 458 -10.09 -111.82 -42.49
N LYS A 459 -10.68 -111.28 -43.57
CA LYS A 459 -11.50 -112.07 -44.52
C LYS A 459 -10.72 -113.20 -45.20
N ARG A 460 -9.53 -112.89 -45.73
CA ARG A 460 -8.66 -113.91 -46.36
C ARG A 460 -8.28 -115.02 -45.37
N LEU A 461 -8.01 -114.66 -44.12
CA LEU A 461 -7.69 -115.63 -43.07
C LEU A 461 -8.89 -116.50 -42.66
N SER A 462 -10.12 -115.97 -42.69
CA SER A 462 -11.33 -116.79 -42.52
C SER A 462 -11.59 -117.73 -43.70
N GLU A 463 -11.41 -117.27 -44.93
CA GLU A 463 -11.54 -118.10 -46.16
C GLU A 463 -10.56 -119.29 -46.13
N GLN A 464 -9.31 -119.06 -45.70
CA GLN A 464 -8.31 -120.11 -45.51
C GLN A 464 -8.66 -121.09 -44.37
N LEU A 465 -9.33 -120.62 -43.31
CA LEU A 465 -9.74 -121.47 -42.19
C LEU A 465 -10.89 -122.43 -42.56
N GLU A 466 -11.86 -121.98 -43.35
CA GLU A 466 -12.94 -122.85 -43.84
C GLU A 466 -12.38 -123.97 -44.75
N GLN A 467 -11.41 -123.66 -45.62
CA GLN A 467 -10.77 -124.66 -46.47
C GLN A 467 -10.07 -125.75 -45.62
N VAL A 468 -9.26 -125.37 -44.64
CA VAL A 468 -8.55 -126.31 -43.76
C VAL A 468 -9.51 -127.13 -42.89
N GLN A 469 -10.66 -126.57 -42.50
CA GLN A 469 -11.69 -127.34 -41.80
C GLN A 469 -12.35 -128.39 -42.70
N GLY A 470 -12.61 -128.07 -43.98
CA GLY A 470 -13.12 -129.04 -44.96
C GLY A 470 -12.16 -130.20 -45.21
N GLU A 471 -10.87 -129.90 -45.41
CA GLU A 471 -9.80 -130.91 -45.60
C GLU A 471 -9.67 -131.83 -44.37
N LYS A 472 -9.76 -131.28 -43.16
CA LYS A 472 -9.75 -132.06 -41.91
C LYS A 472 -10.95 -133.00 -41.79
N GLN A 473 -12.13 -132.59 -42.25
CA GLN A 473 -13.35 -133.38 -42.12
C GLN A 473 -13.26 -134.69 -42.92
N GLY A 474 -12.82 -134.63 -44.19
CA GLY A 474 -12.68 -135.83 -45.04
C GLY A 474 -11.69 -136.87 -44.51
N LEU A 475 -10.57 -136.42 -43.92
CA LEU A 475 -9.57 -137.31 -43.31
C LEU A 475 -10.11 -138.08 -42.08
N MET A 476 -11.08 -137.52 -41.36
CA MET A 476 -11.73 -138.23 -40.23
C MET A 476 -12.65 -139.36 -40.72
N ASP A 477 -13.36 -139.13 -41.82
CA ASP A 477 -14.28 -140.12 -42.39
C ASP A 477 -13.49 -141.34 -42.93
N GLU A 478 -12.39 -141.11 -43.66
CA GLU A 478 -11.48 -142.19 -44.11
C GLU A 478 -10.89 -143.00 -42.95
N TYR A 479 -10.51 -142.34 -41.84
CA TYR A 479 -9.95 -143.01 -40.67
C TYR A 479 -10.92 -144.02 -40.05
N THR A 480 -12.21 -143.67 -39.93
CA THR A 480 -13.21 -144.58 -39.34
C THR A 480 -13.49 -145.81 -40.21
N ASN A 481 -13.48 -145.65 -41.53
CA ASN A 481 -13.71 -146.73 -42.49
C ASN A 481 -12.60 -147.80 -42.42
N ASN A 482 -11.35 -147.35 -42.29
CA ASN A 482 -10.18 -148.22 -42.12
C ASN A 482 -10.17 -148.99 -40.78
N GLN A 483 -10.86 -148.49 -39.75
CA GLN A 483 -10.95 -149.19 -38.46
C GLN A 483 -12.00 -150.31 -38.43
N GLN A 484 -13.02 -150.28 -39.29
CA GLN A 484 -13.98 -151.37 -39.40
C GLN A 484 -13.34 -152.61 -40.06
N THR A 485 -12.73 -152.42 -41.23
CA THR A 485 -12.05 -153.50 -41.98
C THR A 485 -10.92 -154.19 -41.20
N ILE A 486 -10.21 -153.46 -40.33
CA ILE A 486 -9.21 -154.06 -39.43
C ILE A 486 -9.84 -155.03 -38.41
N ASN A 487 -11.06 -154.78 -37.93
CA ASN A 487 -11.71 -155.68 -36.97
C ASN A 487 -12.17 -156.99 -37.62
N ASP A 488 -12.66 -156.94 -38.86
CA ASP A 488 -13.14 -158.13 -39.58
C ASP A 488 -12.00 -159.15 -39.80
N TYR A 489 -10.83 -158.70 -40.29
CA TYR A 489 -9.66 -159.57 -40.49
C TYR A 489 -9.12 -160.18 -39.18
N ASN A 490 -9.31 -159.52 -38.04
CA ASN A 490 -8.91 -160.06 -36.73
C ASN A 490 -9.82 -161.20 -36.23
N ILE A 491 -11.01 -161.39 -36.83
CA ILE A 491 -11.90 -162.51 -36.54
C ILE A 491 -11.45 -163.75 -37.34
N GLU A 492 -11.26 -163.62 -38.65
CA GLU A 492 -10.78 -164.72 -39.52
C GLU A 492 -9.43 -165.30 -39.07
N LEU A 493 -8.49 -164.44 -38.65
CA LEU A 493 -7.17 -164.84 -38.15
C LEU A 493 -7.21 -165.63 -36.82
N LYS A 494 -8.36 -165.68 -36.15
CA LYS A 494 -8.55 -166.47 -34.93
C LYS A 494 -8.96 -167.90 -35.26
N GLU A 495 -9.90 -168.08 -36.18
CA GLU A 495 -10.43 -169.40 -36.57
C GLU A 495 -9.35 -170.26 -37.26
N LEU A 496 -8.58 -169.66 -38.17
CA LEU A 496 -7.46 -170.33 -38.86
C LEU A 496 -6.29 -170.74 -37.94
N LYS A 497 -6.24 -170.25 -36.69
CA LYS A 497 -5.21 -170.64 -35.72
C LYS A 497 -5.56 -171.93 -34.98
N ASP A 498 -6.82 -172.07 -34.58
CA ASP A 498 -7.29 -173.23 -33.82
C ASP A 498 -7.26 -174.53 -34.67
N GLU A 499 -7.30 -174.42 -36.00
CA GLU A 499 -7.09 -175.56 -36.92
C GLU A 499 -5.61 -176.01 -37.04
N LEU A 500 -4.66 -175.08 -36.91
CA LEU A 500 -3.25 -175.30 -37.28
C LEU A 500 -2.45 -176.02 -36.18
N GLU A 501 -2.78 -175.76 -34.91
CA GLU A 501 -2.14 -176.44 -33.76
C GLU A 501 -2.45 -177.95 -33.74
N SER A 502 -3.61 -178.36 -34.28
CA SER A 502 -4.09 -179.75 -34.32
C SER A 502 -3.23 -180.66 -35.22
N MET A 503 -2.80 -180.15 -36.39
CA MET A 503 -2.15 -180.98 -37.42
C MET A 503 -0.65 -181.24 -37.20
N LYS A 504 0.02 -180.52 -36.29
CA LYS A 504 1.49 -180.63 -36.10
C LYS A 504 1.98 -181.89 -35.37
N ASN A 505 1.10 -182.69 -34.77
CA ASN A 505 1.50 -183.80 -33.90
C ASN A 505 1.73 -185.17 -34.60
N VAL A 506 1.58 -185.29 -35.93
CA VAL A 506 1.44 -186.61 -36.59
C VAL A 506 2.52 -186.95 -37.64
N ILE A 507 3.15 -185.96 -38.29
CA ILE A 507 4.12 -186.17 -39.39
C ILE A 507 5.26 -185.16 -39.21
N ALA A 508 6.45 -185.47 -38.69
CA ALA A 508 7.16 -186.74 -38.45
C ALA A 508 7.70 -187.46 -39.71
N HIS A 509 9.04 -187.48 -39.79
CA HIS A 509 9.89 -188.35 -40.62
C HIS A 509 9.64 -188.42 -42.13
N THR A 510 10.23 -187.49 -42.90
CA THR A 510 11.41 -187.80 -43.77
C THR A 510 12.04 -186.51 -44.32
N PHE A 511 13.32 -186.59 -44.72
CA PHE A 511 14.20 -185.51 -45.20
C PHE A 511 14.67 -184.47 -44.16
N GLU A 512 15.87 -184.72 -43.63
CA GLU A 512 16.79 -183.67 -43.18
C GLU A 512 17.48 -183.07 -44.42
N ASP A 513 17.29 -181.77 -44.66
CA ASP A 513 18.18 -180.96 -45.52
C ASP A 513 18.04 -179.46 -45.15
N GLU A 514 18.09 -179.17 -43.84
CA GLU A 514 17.90 -177.82 -43.28
C GLU A 514 19.23 -177.11 -42.99
N LEU A 515 19.52 -175.98 -43.66
CA LEU A 515 19.84 -174.69 -43.01
C LEU A 515 20.27 -173.58 -43.98
N LYS A 516 19.81 -172.35 -43.68
CA LYS A 516 20.08 -171.03 -44.32
C LYS A 516 19.25 -170.78 -45.59
N THR A 517 18.60 -169.62 -45.77
CA THR A 517 18.78 -168.30 -45.12
C THR A 517 17.45 -167.63 -44.73
N ALA A 518 17.33 -167.20 -43.48
CA ALA A 518 16.34 -166.19 -43.06
C ALA A 518 16.86 -165.42 -41.84
N ASN A 519 16.60 -164.12 -41.78
CA ASN A 519 15.72 -163.56 -40.75
C ASN A 519 15.33 -162.10 -41.04
N SER A 520 14.14 -161.75 -40.58
CA SER A 520 13.52 -160.43 -40.60
C SER A 520 14.24 -159.45 -39.63
N MET A 521 14.18 -158.11 -39.77
CA MET A 521 13.02 -157.21 -39.91
C MET A 521 12.04 -157.22 -38.72
N ASN A 522 12.33 -156.45 -37.66
CA ASN A 522 11.53 -155.26 -37.29
C ASN A 522 11.93 -154.66 -35.93
N VAL A 523 12.25 -153.36 -35.90
CA VAL A 523 11.98 -152.45 -34.77
C VAL A 523 11.58 -151.09 -35.36
N ALA A 524 10.60 -150.43 -34.75
CA ALA A 524 9.97 -149.22 -35.26
C ALA A 524 10.88 -147.97 -35.27
N SER A 525 10.71 -147.12 -36.28
CA SER A 525 11.12 -145.72 -36.30
C SER A 525 9.97 -144.84 -35.82
N VAL A 526 10.15 -144.07 -34.75
CA VAL A 526 9.09 -143.24 -34.14
C VAL A 526 9.63 -141.87 -33.71
N MET A 527 8.93 -140.81 -34.13
CA MET A 527 8.92 -139.44 -33.61
C MET A 527 10.26 -138.64 -33.56
N GLU A 528 10.42 -137.73 -34.52
CA GLU A 528 10.96 -136.40 -34.22
C GLU A 528 9.85 -135.52 -33.60
N VAL A 529 10.20 -134.57 -32.72
CA VAL A 529 9.24 -133.85 -31.86
C VAL A 529 9.53 -132.34 -31.75
N THR A 530 8.57 -131.54 -32.23
CA THR A 530 8.24 -130.12 -31.93
C THR A 530 9.32 -129.01 -31.99
N THR A 531 9.09 -128.06 -32.90
CA THR A 531 8.54 -126.71 -32.59
C THR A 531 8.94 -126.08 -31.24
N ILE A 532 9.78 -125.05 -31.13
CA ILE A 532 9.68 -123.64 -31.59
C ILE A 532 8.64 -122.77 -30.84
N ILE A 533 9.16 -121.98 -29.89
CA ILE A 533 8.72 -120.63 -29.43
C ILE A 533 7.32 -120.46 -28.79
N PHE A 534 7.34 -120.20 -27.48
CA PHE A 534 6.28 -119.58 -26.65
C PHE A 534 6.96 -119.06 -25.35
N CYS A 535 6.67 -117.91 -24.73
CA CYS A 535 5.97 -116.69 -25.16
C CYS A 535 6.33 -115.50 -24.22
N LEU A 536 6.06 -114.26 -24.68
CA LEU A 536 5.63 -113.08 -23.90
C LEU A 536 6.22 -112.74 -22.49
N ARG A 537 6.89 -111.56 -22.44
CA ARG A 537 6.46 -110.37 -21.66
C ARG A 537 6.61 -110.36 -20.12
N MET A 538 7.52 -109.52 -19.58
CA MET A 538 7.17 -108.37 -18.71
C MET A 538 8.36 -107.50 -18.20
N MET A 539 8.08 -106.19 -18.03
CA MET A 539 8.58 -105.23 -17.01
C MET A 539 10.04 -104.70 -16.96
N SER A 540 10.23 -103.54 -17.60
CA SER A 540 10.41 -102.19 -16.98
C SER A 540 11.63 -101.75 -16.13
N VAL A 541 11.89 -100.42 -16.26
CA VAL A 541 12.59 -99.44 -15.37
C VAL A 541 14.08 -99.12 -15.69
N ASP A 542 14.37 -97.81 -15.62
CA ASP A 542 15.63 -97.11 -15.94
C ASP A 542 16.76 -97.23 -14.91
N LEU A 543 18.01 -96.89 -15.30
CA LEU A 543 18.88 -95.86 -14.66
C LEU A 543 20.26 -95.71 -15.36
N ASN A 544 21.03 -94.67 -15.01
CA ASN A 544 22.22 -94.16 -15.73
C ASN A 544 23.14 -93.37 -14.74
N PRO A 545 24.45 -93.05 -15.00
CA PRO A 545 25.47 -93.62 -15.88
C PRO A 545 26.54 -94.43 -15.07
N PRO A 546 27.79 -94.03 -14.66
CA PRO A 546 28.67 -92.85 -14.90
C PRO A 546 30.17 -93.11 -15.32
N GLN A 547 30.77 -92.11 -15.98
CA GLN A 547 32.17 -91.60 -15.93
C GLN A 547 33.44 -92.50 -16.00
N GLU A 548 34.35 -92.16 -16.94
CA GLU A 548 35.81 -92.07 -16.70
C GLU A 548 36.53 -91.13 -17.71
N HIS A 549 37.47 -90.27 -17.26
CA HIS A 549 38.74 -89.85 -17.89
C HIS A 549 39.25 -88.46 -17.40
N TYR A 550 40.53 -88.40 -16.97
CA TYR A 550 41.30 -87.18 -16.72
C TYR A 550 42.80 -87.48 -16.87
N LEU A 551 43.56 -86.78 -17.73
CA LEU A 551 45.03 -86.56 -17.64
C LEU A 551 45.60 -85.78 -18.85
N LYS A 552 45.49 -84.44 -18.87
CA LYS A 552 46.22 -83.61 -19.87
C LYS A 552 46.30 -82.10 -19.54
N ASN A 553 46.81 -81.69 -18.37
CA ASN A 553 46.87 -80.24 -18.06
C ASN A 553 47.94 -79.72 -17.05
N ILE A 554 49.04 -80.45 -16.78
CA ILE A 554 50.03 -80.04 -15.74
C ILE A 554 51.27 -79.29 -16.30
N SER A 555 51.57 -79.42 -17.61
CA SER A 555 52.78 -78.83 -18.21
C SER A 555 52.70 -77.34 -18.59
N TYR A 556 51.57 -76.65 -18.36
CA TYR A 556 51.34 -75.27 -18.86
C TYR A 556 51.30 -74.19 -17.77
N MET A 557 51.28 -74.57 -16.48
CA MET A 557 51.10 -73.62 -15.36
C MET A 557 52.40 -73.09 -14.74
N VAL A 558 53.56 -73.68 -15.07
CA VAL A 558 54.86 -73.28 -14.49
C VAL A 558 55.44 -72.06 -15.21
N ASP A 559 55.47 -72.07 -16.54
CA ASP A 559 56.13 -71.02 -17.33
C ASP A 559 55.46 -69.64 -17.21
N GLN A 560 54.12 -69.59 -17.15
CA GLN A 560 53.39 -68.32 -17.04
C GLN A 560 53.71 -67.53 -15.76
N ASN A 561 54.07 -68.20 -14.66
CA ASN A 561 54.41 -67.52 -13.41
C ASN A 561 55.70 -66.68 -13.50
N ILE A 562 56.65 -67.08 -14.35
CA ILE A 562 57.93 -66.36 -14.55
C ILE A 562 57.71 -65.07 -15.37
N GLU A 563 56.72 -65.05 -16.26
CA GLU A 563 56.41 -63.87 -17.07
C GLU A 563 55.64 -62.80 -16.27
N ILE A 564 54.70 -63.23 -15.42
CA ILE A 564 53.90 -62.34 -14.55
C ILE A 564 54.79 -61.52 -13.60
N GLN A 565 55.84 -62.11 -13.01
CA GLN A 565 56.75 -61.34 -12.14
C GLN A 565 57.57 -60.28 -12.91
N LYS A 566 57.98 -60.57 -14.16
CA LYS A 566 58.67 -59.58 -15.02
C LYS A 566 57.75 -58.42 -15.43
N MET A 567 56.45 -58.67 -15.55
CA MET A 567 55.44 -57.62 -15.80
C MET A 567 55.24 -56.72 -14.57
N LEU A 568 55.10 -57.30 -13.37
CA LEU A 568 54.91 -56.54 -12.12
C LEU A 568 56.08 -55.57 -11.82
N ALA A 569 57.32 -55.99 -12.08
CA ALA A 569 58.50 -55.13 -11.93
C ALA A 569 58.45 -53.87 -12.82
N LYS A 570 57.98 -54.01 -14.07
CA LYS A 570 57.82 -52.88 -15.01
C LYS A 570 56.67 -51.94 -14.65
N VAL A 571 55.61 -52.44 -14.02
CA VAL A 571 54.51 -51.59 -13.52
C VAL A 571 55.01 -50.69 -12.40
N SER A 572 55.73 -51.24 -11.42
CA SER A 572 56.29 -50.49 -10.27
C SER A 572 57.09 -49.24 -10.69
N GLN A 573 58.02 -49.39 -11.64
CA GLN A 573 58.84 -48.27 -12.12
C GLN A 573 58.02 -47.16 -12.80
N ARG A 574 56.94 -47.50 -13.53
CA ARG A 574 56.05 -46.50 -14.15
C ARG A 574 55.25 -45.73 -13.11
N THR A 575 54.77 -46.38 -12.05
CA THR A 575 54.01 -45.70 -10.98
C THR A 575 54.85 -44.62 -10.29
N ILE A 576 56.14 -44.88 -10.04
CA ILE A 576 57.06 -43.94 -9.40
C ILE A 576 57.28 -42.68 -10.29
N GLN A 577 57.45 -42.86 -11.60
CA GLN A 577 57.60 -41.74 -12.54
C GLN A 577 56.35 -40.86 -12.60
N ILE A 578 55.15 -41.45 -12.56
CA ILE A 578 53.87 -40.71 -12.57
C ILE A 578 53.73 -39.84 -11.30
N ILE A 579 54.11 -40.37 -10.13
CA ILE A 579 54.04 -39.63 -8.85
C ILE A 579 54.99 -38.42 -8.87
N GLN A 580 56.20 -38.57 -9.40
CA GLN A 580 57.15 -37.44 -9.55
C GLN A 580 56.60 -36.36 -10.51
N PHE A 581 55.96 -36.75 -11.62
CA PHE A 581 55.32 -35.80 -12.53
C PHE A 581 54.16 -35.00 -11.88
N GLN A 582 53.34 -35.66 -11.05
CA GLN A 582 52.25 -35.00 -10.32
C GLN A 582 52.75 -33.96 -9.29
N GLN A 583 53.92 -34.19 -8.68
CA GLN A 583 54.49 -33.23 -7.73
C GLN A 583 54.99 -31.95 -8.42
N VAL A 584 55.58 -32.06 -9.63
CA VAL A 584 55.99 -30.90 -10.43
C VAL A 584 54.78 -30.11 -10.94
N GLY A 585 53.76 -30.79 -11.48
CA GLY A 585 52.54 -30.13 -11.98
C GLY A 585 51.81 -29.30 -10.91
N ASN A 586 51.69 -29.83 -9.69
CA ASN A 586 51.10 -29.12 -8.56
C ASN A 586 51.91 -27.90 -8.08
N PHE A 587 53.19 -27.78 -8.45
CA PHE A 587 53.99 -26.60 -8.16
C PHE A 587 53.76 -25.49 -9.19
N ILE A 588 53.72 -25.84 -10.48
CA ILE A 588 53.46 -24.91 -11.59
C ILE A 588 52.07 -24.27 -11.44
N ILE A 589 51.03 -25.08 -11.18
CA ILE A 589 49.65 -24.60 -10.98
C ILE A 589 49.56 -23.57 -9.84
N LYS A 590 50.36 -23.71 -8.77
CA LYS A 590 50.38 -22.74 -7.66
C LYS A 590 51.03 -21.41 -8.02
N VAL A 591 52.02 -21.39 -8.91
CA VAL A 591 52.64 -20.16 -9.40
C VAL A 591 51.69 -19.42 -10.34
N GLU A 592 51.11 -20.12 -11.32
CA GLU A 592 50.12 -19.55 -12.25
C GLU A 592 48.89 -19.02 -11.52
N GLN A 593 48.39 -19.71 -10.48
CA GLN A 593 47.29 -19.22 -9.64
C GLN A 593 47.65 -17.93 -8.88
N GLN A 594 48.89 -17.75 -8.42
CA GLN A 594 49.28 -16.50 -7.75
C GLN A 594 49.39 -15.32 -8.72
N GLU A 595 49.84 -15.53 -9.96
CA GLU A 595 49.80 -14.49 -10.99
C GLU A 595 48.37 -14.18 -11.43
N LEU A 596 47.53 -15.19 -11.67
CA LEU A 596 46.10 -15.01 -11.96
C LEU A 596 45.38 -14.26 -10.84
N ILE A 597 45.66 -14.54 -9.57
CA ILE A 597 45.08 -13.79 -8.44
C ILE A 597 45.56 -12.32 -8.43
N LYS A 598 46.82 -12.02 -8.77
CA LYS A 598 47.31 -10.63 -8.94
C LYS A 598 46.61 -9.92 -10.11
N ILE A 599 46.47 -10.59 -11.25
CA ILE A 599 45.81 -10.05 -12.46
C ILE A 599 44.33 -9.81 -12.17
N LEU A 600 43.63 -10.78 -11.60
CA LEU A 600 42.22 -10.65 -11.19
C LEU A 600 42.05 -9.54 -10.15
N LYS A 601 42.93 -9.42 -9.16
CA LYS A 601 42.84 -8.35 -8.16
C LYS A 601 43.01 -6.96 -8.78
N THR A 602 43.99 -6.78 -9.67
CA THR A 602 44.16 -5.51 -10.40
C THR A 602 43.09 -5.26 -11.46
N GLN A 603 42.45 -6.30 -12.02
CA GLN A 603 41.25 -6.13 -12.85
C GLN A 603 40.03 -5.71 -12.01
N ILE A 604 39.82 -6.32 -10.84
CA ILE A 604 38.75 -5.97 -9.90
C ILE A 604 38.94 -4.54 -9.39
N GLU A 605 40.14 -4.14 -8.98
CA GLU A 605 40.45 -2.76 -8.57
C GLU A 605 40.20 -1.77 -9.72
N ARG A 606 40.59 -2.09 -10.96
CA ARG A 606 40.30 -1.27 -12.15
C ARG A 606 38.82 -1.26 -12.56
N GLN A 607 38.05 -2.31 -12.27
CA GLN A 607 36.59 -2.31 -12.45
C GLN A 607 35.91 -1.45 -11.39
N LEU A 608 36.36 -1.57 -10.13
CA LEU A 608 35.85 -0.77 -9.01
C LEU A 608 36.08 0.72 -9.26
N ASP A 609 37.27 1.12 -9.71
CA ASP A 609 37.57 2.50 -10.12
C ASP A 609 36.70 2.95 -11.31
N ARG A 610 36.47 2.08 -12.30
CA ARG A 610 35.62 2.38 -13.46
C ARG A 610 34.14 2.55 -13.12
N GLU A 611 33.64 1.87 -12.08
CA GLU A 611 32.26 2.04 -11.60
C GLU A 611 32.14 3.18 -10.56
N LEU A 612 33.18 3.44 -9.76
CA LEU A 612 33.21 4.56 -8.81
C LEU A 612 33.41 5.92 -9.48
N GLN A 613 34.20 6.02 -10.55
CA GLN A 613 34.39 7.27 -11.32
C GLN A 613 33.05 7.95 -11.71
N PRO A 614 32.10 7.27 -12.40
CA PRO A 614 30.82 7.89 -12.75
C PRO A 614 29.92 8.13 -11.52
N LEU A 615 30.01 7.32 -10.45
CA LEU A 615 29.27 7.58 -9.20
C LEU A 615 29.76 8.86 -8.49
N ILE A 616 31.07 9.10 -8.47
CA ILE A 616 31.69 10.30 -7.89
C ILE A 616 31.34 11.54 -8.74
N GLN A 617 31.24 11.41 -10.07
CA GLN A 617 30.73 12.49 -10.92
C GLN A 617 29.23 12.72 -10.76
N ALA A 618 28.42 11.67 -10.65
CA ALA A 618 26.97 11.77 -10.47
C ALA A 618 26.57 12.41 -9.12
N GLN A 619 27.36 12.21 -8.05
CA GLN A 619 27.16 12.92 -6.78
C GLN A 619 27.54 14.43 -6.83
N ASN A 620 28.11 14.91 -7.95
CA ASN A 620 28.57 16.29 -8.11
C ASN A 620 27.63 17.16 -9.00
N ILE A 621 26.33 16.90 -9.00
CA ILE A 621 25.33 17.83 -9.55
C ILE A 621 25.31 19.11 -8.67
N ARG A 622 26.09 20.12 -9.08
CA ARG A 622 26.24 21.39 -8.36
C ARG A 622 25.02 22.31 -8.55
N LEU A 623 23.93 22.03 -7.85
CA LEU A 623 22.87 23.01 -7.63
C LEU A 623 23.45 24.21 -6.88
N ARG A 624 23.32 25.41 -7.45
CA ARG A 624 23.55 26.68 -6.75
C ARG A 624 22.25 27.12 -6.10
N GLU A 625 22.33 27.57 -4.85
CA GLU A 625 21.27 28.39 -4.28
C GLU A 625 21.11 29.71 -5.08
N PRO A 626 19.92 30.33 -5.10
CA PRO A 626 19.75 31.71 -5.60
C PRO A 626 20.48 32.77 -4.75
N SER A 627 21.20 32.36 -3.69
CA SER A 627 22.17 33.17 -2.93
C SER A 627 23.57 33.20 -3.55
N GLY A 628 23.89 32.27 -4.46
CA GLY A 628 25.23 32.05 -5.01
C GLY A 628 26.17 31.17 -4.17
N ALA A 629 25.76 30.74 -2.97
CA ALA A 629 26.56 29.87 -2.11
C ALA A 629 26.73 28.45 -2.71
N VAL A 630 27.87 27.81 -2.40
CA VAL A 630 28.18 26.43 -2.83
C VAL A 630 28.35 25.54 -1.61
N LEU A 631 27.40 24.63 -1.40
CA LEU A 631 27.48 23.60 -0.37
C LEU A 631 28.55 22.56 -0.74
N LYS A 632 29.60 22.44 0.08
CA LYS A 632 30.49 21.27 0.06
C LYS A 632 29.80 20.11 0.77
N SER A 633 29.79 18.92 0.17
CA SER A 633 29.38 17.68 0.82
C SER A 633 30.36 17.34 1.96
N ILE A 634 29.87 17.40 3.21
CA ILE A 634 30.66 17.07 4.39
C ILE A 634 30.47 15.59 4.72
N ASN A 635 31.37 14.74 4.22
CA ASN A 635 31.49 13.36 4.68
C ASN A 635 32.07 13.34 6.10
N ARG A 636 31.20 13.45 7.12
CA ARG A 636 31.52 13.12 8.51
C ARG A 636 31.01 11.71 8.80
N SER A 637 31.92 10.83 9.23
CA SER A 637 31.54 9.58 9.86
C SER A 637 30.77 9.87 11.15
N ILE A 638 29.65 9.16 11.34
CA ILE A 638 28.82 9.33 12.54
C ILE A 638 29.53 8.65 13.71
N LYS A 639 30.15 9.45 14.58
CA LYS A 639 30.44 9.04 15.96
C LYS A 639 29.26 9.47 16.83
N LEU A 640 28.79 8.55 17.68
CA LEU A 640 27.87 8.89 18.78
C LEU A 640 28.64 9.74 19.82
N PRO A 641 28.01 10.76 20.42
CA PRO A 641 28.63 11.54 21.49
C PRO A 641 28.44 10.86 22.86
N ASP A 642 29.41 11.04 23.76
CA ASP A 642 29.39 10.52 25.13
C ASP A 642 28.30 11.19 26.02
N GLU A 643 28.06 10.60 27.19
CA GLU A 643 26.86 10.74 28.05
C GLU A 643 26.66 12.11 28.75
N SER A 644 26.70 13.21 28.00
CA SER A 644 26.40 14.58 28.48
C SER A 644 25.18 15.20 27.75
N PHE A 645 24.16 14.37 27.51
CA PHE A 645 23.00 14.74 26.67
C PHE A 645 22.01 15.67 27.40
N THR A 646 22.09 16.97 27.11
CA THR A 646 21.10 17.96 27.54
C THR A 646 19.92 18.03 26.57
N TYR A 647 18.76 17.49 26.98
CA TYR A 647 17.50 17.63 26.24
C TYR A 647 17.10 19.10 26.06
N GLY A 648 16.65 19.48 24.85
CA GLY A 648 15.95 20.75 24.61
C GLY A 648 16.39 21.61 23.42
N LYS A 649 17.45 21.26 22.67
CA LYS A 649 17.80 21.96 21.42
C LYS A 649 17.25 21.22 20.18
N SER A 650 16.55 21.94 19.31
CA SER A 650 16.16 21.40 17.99
C SER A 650 17.41 21.13 17.14
N LEU A 651 17.63 19.85 16.80
CA LEU A 651 18.70 19.42 15.89
C LEU A 651 18.41 19.74 14.41
N ARG A 652 17.18 20.17 14.08
CA ARG A 652 16.83 20.67 12.75
C ARG A 652 16.87 22.20 12.73
N PRO A 653 17.59 22.84 11.79
CA PRO A 653 17.34 24.24 11.46
C PRO A 653 15.91 24.39 10.92
N SER A 654 15.30 25.55 11.12
CA SER A 654 13.97 25.85 10.57
C SER A 654 13.99 25.77 9.04
N THR A 655 13.17 24.92 8.44
CA THR A 655 13.07 24.79 6.97
C THR A 655 12.82 26.18 6.36
N PRO A 656 13.69 26.67 5.45
CA PRO A 656 13.54 28.00 4.87
C PRO A 656 12.22 28.10 4.10
N ILE A 657 11.29 28.89 4.64
CA ILE A 657 9.92 29.06 4.09
C ILE A 657 9.95 29.51 2.63
N LYS A 658 10.96 30.30 2.23
CA LYS A 658 11.13 30.71 0.84
C LYS A 658 11.24 29.52 -0.11
N ASP A 659 11.98 28.48 0.27
CA ASP A 659 12.27 27.34 -0.61
C ASP A 659 11.09 26.33 -0.60
N VAL A 660 10.28 26.34 0.46
CA VAL A 660 8.96 25.68 0.49
C VAL A 660 7.97 26.40 -0.43
N VAL A 661 7.91 27.74 -0.39
CA VAL A 661 7.01 28.56 -1.23
C VAL A 661 7.42 28.55 -2.70
N CYS A 662 8.72 28.49 -2.99
CA CYS A 662 9.25 28.31 -4.35
C CYS A 662 9.26 26.84 -4.82
N ASN A 663 8.61 25.93 -4.08
CA ASN A 663 8.46 24.50 -4.40
C ASN A 663 9.76 23.69 -4.57
N PHE A 664 10.92 24.27 -4.28
CA PHE A 664 12.26 23.71 -4.50
C PHE A 664 12.46 22.31 -3.89
N TYR A 665 11.84 22.03 -2.74
CA TYR A 665 11.89 20.70 -2.12
C TYR A 665 11.09 19.63 -2.88
N ALA A 666 10.05 20.01 -3.63
CA ALA A 666 9.34 19.11 -4.53
C ALA A 666 10.21 18.81 -5.76
N ASP A 667 10.80 19.83 -6.39
CA ASP A 667 11.70 19.67 -7.55
C ASP A 667 12.89 18.77 -7.23
N VAL A 668 13.51 18.95 -6.04
CA VAL A 668 14.60 18.11 -5.55
C VAL A 668 14.14 16.67 -5.28
N ALA A 669 12.93 16.47 -4.73
CA ALA A 669 12.36 15.14 -4.53
C ALA A 669 12.03 14.44 -5.85
N GLU A 670 11.48 15.17 -6.84
CA GLU A 670 11.20 14.64 -8.17
C GLU A 670 12.49 14.23 -8.87
N GLN A 671 13.54 15.06 -8.87
CA GLN A 671 14.83 14.69 -9.45
C GLN A 671 15.46 13.49 -8.75
N GLN A 672 15.33 13.36 -7.42
CA GLN A 672 15.78 12.16 -6.68
C GLN A 672 14.97 10.92 -7.07
N MET A 673 13.65 11.03 -7.23
CA MET A 673 12.79 9.92 -7.67
C MET A 673 13.10 9.51 -9.11
N LEU A 674 13.23 10.47 -10.04
CA LEU A 674 13.64 10.23 -11.43
C LEU A 674 15.01 9.54 -11.51
N SER A 675 15.99 10.02 -10.74
CA SER A 675 17.32 9.41 -10.66
C SER A 675 17.25 7.97 -10.12
N ARG A 676 16.44 7.73 -9.09
CA ARG A 676 16.22 6.39 -8.52
C ARG A 676 15.50 5.46 -9.51
N TYR A 677 14.53 5.95 -10.27
CA TYR A 677 13.87 5.17 -11.33
C TYR A 677 14.82 4.88 -12.50
N GLN A 678 15.67 5.82 -12.90
CA GLN A 678 16.70 5.59 -13.92
C GLN A 678 17.73 4.55 -13.44
N TYR A 679 18.19 4.63 -12.20
CA TYR A 679 19.07 3.64 -11.58
C TYR A 679 18.43 2.23 -11.53
N LEU A 680 17.17 2.12 -11.09
CA LEU A 680 16.43 0.85 -11.11
C LEU A 680 16.21 0.32 -12.55
N ARG A 681 15.99 1.21 -13.52
CA ARG A 681 15.88 0.88 -14.96
C ARG A 681 17.22 0.48 -15.59
N GLN A 682 18.34 0.86 -14.98
CA GLN A 682 19.69 0.40 -15.35
C GLN A 682 20.00 -0.94 -14.67
N GLN A 683 19.75 -1.10 -13.37
CA GLN A 683 19.90 -2.39 -12.67
C GLN A 683 19.04 -3.50 -13.29
N SER A 684 17.82 -3.20 -13.73
CA SER A 684 16.98 -4.17 -14.46
C SER A 684 17.42 -4.44 -15.91
N ARG A 685 18.47 -3.76 -16.40
CA ARG A 685 19.13 -4.02 -17.69
C ARG A 685 20.52 -4.67 -17.53
N SER A 686 21.22 -4.48 -16.41
CA SER A 686 22.55 -5.03 -16.14
C SER A 686 22.59 -6.17 -15.12
N GLY A 687 21.51 -6.37 -14.35
CA GLY A 687 21.42 -7.42 -13.34
C GLY A 687 21.11 -8.79 -13.93
N THR A 688 22.02 -9.75 -13.72
CA THR A 688 21.82 -11.17 -14.04
C THR A 688 20.55 -11.69 -13.36
N ARG A 689 19.64 -12.31 -14.12
CA ARG A 689 18.44 -12.94 -13.54
C ARG A 689 18.87 -14.10 -12.63
N LEU A 690 18.60 -13.99 -11.34
CA LEU A 690 18.44 -15.17 -10.49
C LEU A 690 17.23 -15.95 -11.04
N SER A 691 17.47 -17.16 -11.54
CA SER A 691 16.44 -17.98 -12.14
C SER A 691 15.53 -18.59 -11.06
N CYS A 692 14.41 -17.94 -10.80
CA CYS A 692 13.23 -18.68 -10.37
C CYS A 692 12.91 -19.71 -11.48
N PHE A 693 12.74 -20.97 -11.11
CA PHE A 693 12.47 -22.06 -12.06
C PHE A 693 11.02 -21.97 -12.58
N GLU A 694 10.76 -21.11 -13.56
CA GLU A 694 9.57 -21.21 -14.38
C GLU A 694 9.59 -22.55 -15.12
N ARG A 695 8.75 -23.50 -14.66
CA ARG A 695 8.58 -24.81 -15.32
C ARG A 695 7.80 -24.62 -16.61
N HIS A 696 8.51 -24.20 -17.67
CA HIS A 696 7.96 -24.12 -19.02
C HIS A 696 7.39 -25.47 -19.45
N THR A 697 6.07 -25.55 -19.58
CA THR A 697 5.42 -26.70 -20.22
C THR A 697 5.68 -26.64 -21.73
N LYS A 698 5.66 -27.80 -22.40
CA LYS A 698 5.90 -27.93 -23.85
C LYS A 698 4.99 -27.02 -24.69
N ALA A 699 3.78 -26.72 -24.21
CA ALA A 699 2.86 -25.78 -24.83
C ALA A 699 3.38 -24.32 -24.84
N SER A 700 4.07 -23.88 -23.78
CA SER A 700 4.63 -22.53 -23.70
C SER A 700 5.79 -22.30 -24.68
N ALA A 701 6.59 -23.33 -24.95
CA ALA A 701 7.62 -23.31 -25.99
C ALA A 701 7.00 -23.21 -27.39
N LEU A 702 6.03 -24.08 -27.70
CA LEU A 702 5.33 -24.08 -28.99
C LEU A 702 4.57 -22.76 -29.26
N ALA A 703 3.97 -22.15 -28.24
CA ALA A 703 3.35 -20.84 -28.36
C ALA A 703 4.38 -19.73 -28.68
N LYS A 704 5.57 -19.78 -28.07
CA LYS A 704 6.65 -18.83 -28.33
C LYS A 704 7.23 -18.99 -29.73
N ASP A 705 7.49 -20.22 -30.16
CA ASP A 705 7.94 -20.52 -31.53
C ASP A 705 6.91 -20.06 -32.57
N HIS A 706 5.60 -20.19 -32.29
CA HIS A 706 4.56 -19.72 -33.20
C HIS A 706 4.56 -18.19 -33.36
N ILE A 707 4.80 -17.45 -32.27
CA ILE A 707 4.88 -15.97 -32.28
C ILE A 707 6.18 -15.51 -32.98
N GLU A 708 7.33 -16.09 -32.64
CA GLU A 708 8.63 -15.71 -33.23
C GLU A 708 8.74 -16.05 -34.72
N ASN A 709 7.96 -17.02 -35.23
CA ASN A 709 7.85 -17.30 -36.67
C ASN A 709 6.79 -16.44 -37.39
N GLN A 710 5.79 -15.89 -36.70
CA GLN A 710 4.87 -14.91 -37.31
C GLN A 710 5.59 -13.58 -37.56
N GLY A 711 6.35 -13.08 -36.59
CA GLY A 711 7.06 -11.78 -36.68
C GLY A 711 8.19 -11.70 -37.73
N LYS A 712 8.46 -12.77 -38.49
CA LYS A 712 9.45 -12.78 -39.58
C LYS A 712 8.86 -12.58 -40.98
N ASN A 713 7.53 -12.64 -41.13
CA ASN A 713 6.86 -12.50 -42.43
C ASN A 713 6.29 -11.08 -42.69
N GLU A 714 6.38 -10.16 -41.74
CA GLU A 714 5.77 -8.80 -41.85
C GLU A 714 6.59 -7.80 -42.70
N SER A 715 7.68 -8.24 -43.34
CA SER A 715 8.55 -7.39 -44.17
C SER A 715 8.18 -7.35 -45.67
N ILE A 716 7.13 -8.06 -46.10
CA ILE A 716 6.76 -8.23 -47.51
C ILE A 716 5.26 -7.96 -47.72
N ILE A 717 4.93 -7.19 -48.77
CA ILE A 717 3.59 -6.71 -49.21
C ILE A 717 3.06 -5.50 -48.42
N THR A 718 3.61 -4.33 -48.77
CA THR A 718 2.83 -3.10 -48.88
C THR A 718 1.91 -3.17 -50.11
N ARG A 719 0.63 -3.56 -49.95
CA ARG A 719 -0.46 -3.32 -50.93
C ARG A 719 -1.85 -3.61 -50.37
N ASP A 720 -2.84 -2.97 -50.99
CA ASP A 720 -4.28 -3.23 -50.96
C ASP A 720 -4.99 -3.30 -49.60
N THR A 721 -5.48 -2.15 -49.15
CA THR A 721 -6.42 -1.97 -48.02
C THR A 721 -7.86 -2.43 -48.34
N ARG A 722 -8.03 -3.60 -48.98
CA ARG A 722 -9.34 -4.21 -49.28
C ARG A 722 -9.31 -5.74 -49.08
N THR A 723 -10.36 -6.26 -48.43
CA THR A 723 -10.72 -7.71 -48.28
C THR A 723 -10.04 -8.56 -47.19
N LEU A 724 -10.04 -8.10 -45.93
CA LEU A 724 -9.86 -8.97 -44.75
C LEU A 724 -11.16 -9.22 -43.96
N PHE A 725 -12.16 -9.83 -44.61
CA PHE A 725 -13.27 -10.49 -43.92
C PHE A 725 -13.72 -11.74 -44.70
N LYS A 726 -13.34 -12.94 -44.24
CA LYS A 726 -13.68 -14.21 -44.90
C LYS A 726 -15.12 -14.67 -44.58
N MET A 727 -16.13 -13.88 -44.97
CA MET A 727 -17.56 -14.24 -44.85
C MET A 727 -18.32 -14.25 -46.19
N LYS A 728 -17.66 -14.62 -47.30
CA LYS A 728 -18.31 -14.82 -48.62
C LYS A 728 -19.50 -15.79 -48.60
N LYS A 729 -19.64 -16.65 -47.59
CA LYS A 729 -20.76 -17.61 -47.46
C LYS A 729 -22.03 -17.05 -46.79
N PHE A 730 -22.01 -15.80 -46.31
CA PHE A 730 -23.12 -15.19 -45.55
C PHE A 730 -23.60 -13.83 -46.08
N GLN A 731 -22.95 -13.23 -47.07
CA GLN A 731 -23.32 -11.90 -47.58
C GLN A 731 -24.70 -11.84 -48.28
N ASN A 732 -25.20 -12.96 -48.81
CA ASN A 732 -26.47 -13.04 -49.55
C ASN A 732 -27.46 -14.04 -48.90
N VAL A 733 -27.77 -13.87 -47.61
CA VAL A 733 -28.86 -14.61 -46.95
C VAL A 733 -30.01 -13.64 -46.67
N ALA A 734 -31.12 -13.78 -47.39
CA ALA A 734 -32.31 -12.95 -47.16
C ALA A 734 -32.98 -13.31 -45.81
N PRO A 735 -33.37 -12.32 -44.98
CA PRO A 735 -34.03 -12.59 -43.72
C PRO A 735 -35.41 -13.23 -43.95
N ARG A 736 -35.66 -14.37 -43.33
CA ARG A 736 -36.89 -15.18 -43.52
C ARG A 736 -38.13 -14.66 -42.79
N THR A 737 -38.10 -13.42 -42.30
CA THR A 737 -39.16 -12.78 -41.51
C THR A 737 -39.64 -11.49 -42.18
N ASN A 738 -40.33 -11.63 -43.29
CA ASN A 738 -40.90 -10.52 -44.05
C ASN A 738 -42.33 -10.22 -43.51
N THR A 739 -42.43 -9.46 -42.42
CA THR A 739 -43.72 -8.98 -41.88
C THR A 739 -43.99 -7.54 -42.34
N ASN A 740 -44.99 -7.36 -43.21
CA ASN A 740 -45.32 -6.10 -43.87
C ASN A 740 -45.98 -5.06 -42.94
N MET A 741 -45.26 -4.58 -41.92
CA MET A 741 -45.73 -3.58 -40.93
C MET A 741 -45.07 -2.21 -41.11
N GLY A 742 -44.79 -1.81 -42.36
CA GLY A 742 -44.06 -0.59 -42.72
C GLY A 742 -44.85 0.47 -43.49
N LYS A 743 -46.19 0.36 -43.61
CA LYS A 743 -47.03 1.29 -44.40
C LYS A 743 -48.39 1.61 -43.76
N ARG A 744 -48.41 2.36 -42.64
CA ARG A 744 -49.53 3.22 -42.17
C ARG A 744 -49.19 3.89 -40.83
N ALA A 745 -48.64 5.11 -40.86
CA ALA A 745 -48.56 6.04 -39.71
C ALA A 745 -48.03 7.42 -40.13
N ASN A 746 -48.70 8.11 -41.07
CA ASN A 746 -48.40 9.52 -41.37
C ASN A 746 -49.60 10.20 -42.05
N LEU A 747 -50.68 10.34 -41.29
CA LEU A 747 -51.86 11.15 -41.61
C LEU A 747 -52.63 11.39 -40.29
N ASN A 748 -53.14 12.61 -40.12
CA ASN A 748 -54.09 13.03 -39.08
C ASN A 748 -53.65 12.90 -37.60
N ARG A 749 -53.05 13.98 -37.06
CA ARG A 749 -53.67 14.69 -35.92
C ARG A 749 -53.11 16.10 -35.72
N SER A 750 -53.76 17.06 -36.37
CA SER A 750 -53.77 18.48 -36.00
C SER A 750 -55.23 18.88 -35.80
N ALA A 751 -55.85 18.42 -34.70
CA ALA A 751 -57.26 18.67 -34.39
C ALA A 751 -57.58 18.46 -32.89
N LEU A 752 -57.89 19.58 -32.23
CA LEU A 752 -58.62 19.77 -30.97
C LEU A 752 -58.05 19.19 -29.64
N GLU A 753 -58.30 20.00 -28.60
CA GLU A 753 -58.23 19.75 -27.15
C GLU A 753 -56.86 19.37 -26.55
#